data_AF-A0A182SPV6-F1
#
_entry.id   AF-A0A182SPV6-F1
#
_cell.length_a   1.000
_cell.length_b   1.000
_cell.length_c   1.000
_cell.angle_alpha   90.00
_cell.angle_beta   90.00
_cell.angle_gamma   90.00
#
_symmetry.space_group_name_H-M   'P 1'
#
loop_
_entity.id
_entity.type
_entity.pdbx_description
1 polymer ?
#
loop_
_entity_poly.entity_id
_entity_poly.type
_entity_poly.pdbx_seq_one_letter_code
_entity_poly.pdbx_strand_id
1 'polypeptide(L)'
;INLVNNVRISSDEEHRKLVGVEQRFDFHANHKFAEGYDKTLADLILFICFNVIECRLTKDFFRDKCPNIMEWLERVDKDDEGKLRRMCNDVMMPAGDKQELSPLPETILSKLQITIPHEFSLYKSDTKKLNLKGDQILTTNQAEVVDILRKVDHIPTDVGSTVNDWEANLFNWDTVPMDARPEGGKLPPARILRKRHQLESLVNEILQLANDGSIIVDFCSGTGHLGILLAYLLPRCTIYLLENKEESQQRAMERVERLTLRNVVFFQCNLDYFTARFDIGVSLHACGVATDIVLEKCFAHRAHFVSCPCCYGKLYNIEQVTYPRSSLFQQSDLLLKEYFCIAHCADQTHDLTSDRTNVAKAHQGFYCMDVIDRDRALRAEELGYVVLRKRLKDESCTPKNRLLLRYDGRVVVVTGAGAGLGREYALLFASRGAKVVVNDLGGNFHGQGKSNAADKVVEEIRAAGGVAVADYNSVVEGDKIVQTALENFGRIDVLVNNAGILRDRSVARISDEDWNLIHDVHLKGSFVTTRAAWPVMKKQNYGRIIMTSSNSGVYGNFGQANYSAAKLGLVGLANTVAIEGAKNNIHCNVIVPTAASRMTEGILPEILFNELKPKLIAPVVAYLCHESCDDTGAIIESAAGWATKVHFVRGKGCVLRTAIDEDVSPEYVQQVWNRVTDMSEARHLNAIGEASLSLVGVLEKLRDGQNNENSVTETFRYGFKDAILYALGVGASVSDPTDLKFLYENNPDFGVLPTFFILPGAYVDFKQIVIKPNMTSAVALQSDAVFAGIKDRVAENEAKAKAINAVFLYKITSGGKVAKEWVLDLKNAKVYEGPVQGKADTTMTIADGDMLELALGKLQPQTAFMKGKLKITGNIMLAQKLAPLLKTEAK
;
A
#
# COMPACT_ATOMS: atom_id res chain seq x y z
N ILE A 1 -20.13 36.95 38.26
CA ILE A 1 -19.53 38.31 38.33
C ILE A 1 -18.05 38.13 38.63
N ASN A 2 -17.20 38.69 37.77
CA ASN A 2 -15.73 38.88 37.81
C ASN A 2 -15.13 38.44 36.46
N LEU A 3 -15.02 39.32 35.45
CA LEU A 3 -14.02 40.40 35.32
C LEU A 3 -12.60 39.89 35.62
N VAL A 4 -12.09 39.02 34.76
CA VAL A 4 -10.64 38.91 34.59
C VAL A 4 -10.22 40.09 33.69
N ASN A 5 -9.94 41.22 34.33
CA ASN A 5 -9.11 42.24 33.73
C ASN A 5 -7.76 41.60 33.43
N ASN A 6 -7.43 41.38 32.16
CA ASN A 6 -6.06 41.36 31.65
C ASN A 6 -6.07 41.27 30.12
N VAL A 7 -6.41 42.37 29.44
CA VAL A 7 -5.56 42.94 28.37
C VAL A 7 -5.84 44.44 28.26
N ARG A 8 -4.82 45.29 28.51
CA ARG A 8 -4.60 46.51 27.72
C ARG A 8 -3.12 46.88 27.78
N ILE A 9 -2.43 46.65 26.66
CA ILE A 9 -1.06 47.11 26.43
C ILE A 9 -1.13 48.59 26.06
N SER A 10 -0.47 49.47 26.82
CA SER A 10 0.02 50.76 26.30
C SER A 10 1.00 51.41 27.28
N SER A 11 2.27 51.51 26.86
CA SER A 11 3.35 52.41 27.34
C SER A 11 4.61 51.73 27.91
N ASP A 12 5.76 52.36 27.63
CA ASP A 12 7.12 51.99 28.04
C ASP A 12 7.37 51.96 29.57
N GLU A 13 6.36 52.34 30.36
CA GLU A 13 6.43 52.40 31.82
C GLU A 13 6.12 51.04 32.47
N GLU A 14 5.31 50.19 31.85
CA GLU A 14 5.05 48.82 32.35
C GLU A 14 6.12 47.81 31.92
N HIS A 15 6.81 48.03 30.78
CA HIS A 15 8.00 47.23 30.44
C HIS A 15 9.08 47.37 31.52
N ARG A 16 9.23 48.57 32.10
CA ARG A 16 10.17 48.82 33.20
C ARG A 16 9.76 48.17 34.52
N LYS A 17 8.46 47.96 34.79
CA LYS A 17 8.00 47.21 35.97
C LYS A 17 8.25 45.70 35.86
N LEU A 18 8.22 45.14 34.65
CA LEU A 18 8.53 43.72 34.40
C LEU A 18 10.03 43.38 34.47
N VAL A 19 10.91 44.36 34.32
CA VAL A 19 12.38 44.17 34.37
C VAL A 19 12.93 44.42 35.78
N GLY A 20 12.12 44.94 36.70
CA GLY A 20 12.50 45.25 38.07
C GLY A 20 12.41 44.06 39.03
N VAL A 21 13.52 43.31 39.13
CA VAL A 21 13.99 42.54 40.30
C VAL A 21 13.01 41.50 40.91
N GLU A 22 13.35 40.21 40.72
CA GLU A 22 12.90 39.04 41.49
C GLU A 22 11.44 38.52 41.33
N GLN A 23 10.93 38.42 40.11
CA GLN A 23 9.94 37.37 39.79
C GLN A 23 10.37 36.57 38.57
N ARG A 24 11.21 35.54 38.81
CA ARG A 24 11.19 34.34 37.96
C ARG A 24 9.78 33.76 38.08
N PHE A 25 9.08 33.59 36.97
CA PHE A 25 7.84 32.81 36.92
C PHE A 25 8.12 31.44 37.55
N ASP A 26 7.50 31.16 38.70
CA ASP A 26 7.62 29.88 39.38
C ASP A 26 6.70 28.86 38.68
N PHE A 27 7.33 27.91 37.97
CA PHE A 27 6.69 26.87 37.16
C PHE A 27 5.74 25.96 37.97
N HIS A 28 5.89 25.89 39.30
CA HIS A 28 5.05 25.04 40.15
C HIS A 28 3.62 25.56 40.37
N ALA A 29 3.29 26.75 39.87
CA ALA A 29 1.98 27.36 40.07
C ALA A 29 0.85 26.75 39.23
N ASN A 30 1.11 26.14 38.06
CA ASN A 30 0.04 25.70 37.14
C ASN A 30 -0.75 24.46 37.59
N HIS A 31 -0.25 23.69 38.57
CA HIS A 31 -0.96 22.60 39.24
C HIS A 31 -0.86 22.77 40.76
N LYS A 32 -1.37 23.90 41.27
CA LYS A 32 -1.53 24.11 42.72
C LYS A 32 -2.41 22.99 43.33
N PHE A 33 -3.36 22.47 42.56
CA PHE A 33 -4.36 21.47 42.94
C PHE A 33 -4.46 20.35 41.86
N ALA A 34 -5.30 19.34 42.11
CA ALA A 34 -5.34 18.10 41.33
C ALA A 34 -5.61 18.32 39.84
N GLU A 35 -6.51 19.26 39.50
CA GLU A 35 -6.92 19.54 38.12
C GLU A 35 -6.35 20.86 37.56
N GLY A 36 -5.66 21.67 38.37
CA GLY A 36 -5.07 22.93 37.90
C GLY A 36 -4.73 23.92 39.02
N TYR A 37 -4.90 25.22 38.75
CA TYR A 37 -4.56 26.30 39.68
C TYR A 37 -5.57 26.48 40.83
N ASP A 38 -6.84 26.15 40.59
CA ASP A 38 -7.94 26.33 41.54
C ASP A 38 -8.31 25.01 42.24
N LYS A 39 -8.74 25.10 43.51
CA LYS A 39 -9.22 23.94 44.28
C LYS A 39 -10.60 23.55 43.75
N THR A 40 -10.70 22.35 43.19
CA THR A 40 -11.92 21.84 42.54
C THR A 40 -12.67 20.84 43.42
N LEU A 41 -13.81 20.34 42.95
CA LEU A 41 -14.51 19.22 43.58
C LEU A 41 -13.63 17.95 43.61
N ALA A 42 -12.79 17.74 42.60
CA ALA A 42 -11.87 16.60 42.56
C ALA A 42 -10.92 16.63 43.76
N ASP A 43 -10.40 17.81 44.10
CA ASP A 43 -9.54 17.98 45.27
C ASP A 43 -10.25 17.61 46.57
N LEU A 44 -11.51 17.99 46.73
CA LEU A 44 -12.30 17.65 47.92
C LEU A 44 -12.49 16.14 48.06
N ILE A 45 -12.87 15.47 46.95
CA ILE A 45 -13.10 14.02 46.93
C ILE A 45 -11.80 13.28 47.24
N LEU A 46 -10.73 13.62 46.53
CA LEU A 46 -9.42 13.00 46.70
C LEU A 46 -8.88 13.23 48.11
N PHE A 47 -9.06 14.44 48.66
CA PHE A 47 -8.56 14.78 49.99
C PHE A 47 -9.21 13.91 51.07
N ILE A 48 -10.52 13.70 50.99
CA ILE A 48 -11.26 12.80 51.89
C ILE A 48 -10.69 11.39 51.81
N CYS A 49 -10.50 10.85 50.59
CA CYS A 49 -9.93 9.52 50.39
C CYS A 49 -8.52 9.39 50.95
N PHE A 50 -7.63 10.34 50.63
CA PHE A 50 -6.25 10.32 51.09
C PHE A 50 -6.10 10.56 52.59
N ASN A 51 -6.97 11.38 53.21
CA ASN A 51 -7.00 11.56 54.66
C ASN A 51 -7.27 10.22 55.39
N VAL A 52 -8.18 9.38 54.88
CA VAL A 52 -8.43 8.03 55.42
C VAL A 52 -7.21 7.13 55.27
N ILE A 53 -6.60 7.13 54.09
CA ILE A 53 -5.45 6.28 53.79
C ILE A 53 -4.24 6.71 54.64
N GLU A 54 -4.05 8.02 54.85
CA GLU A 54 -3.02 8.61 55.71
C GLU A 54 -3.12 8.10 57.15
N CYS A 55 -4.34 7.96 57.70
CA CYS A 55 -4.53 7.39 59.04
C CYS A 55 -4.01 5.95 59.15
N ARG A 56 -4.07 5.16 58.07
CA ARG A 56 -3.61 3.76 58.04
C ARG A 56 -2.13 3.61 57.69
N LEU A 57 -1.64 4.38 56.72
CA LEU A 57 -0.27 4.24 56.19
C LEU A 57 0.73 5.20 56.84
N THR A 58 0.28 6.21 57.58
CA THR A 58 1.07 7.29 58.20
C THR A 58 1.69 8.28 57.22
N LYS A 59 1.97 9.51 57.69
CA LYS A 59 2.62 10.57 56.91
C LYS A 59 4.01 10.19 56.44
N ASP A 60 4.78 9.50 57.27
CA ASP A 60 6.18 9.17 56.98
C ASP A 60 6.28 8.20 55.79
N PHE A 61 5.35 7.23 55.71
CA PHE A 61 5.26 6.34 54.55
C PHE A 61 4.97 7.09 53.24
N PHE A 62 4.02 8.04 53.26
CA PHE A 62 3.72 8.86 52.09
C PHE A 62 4.88 9.76 51.70
N ARG A 63 5.60 10.33 52.67
CA ARG A 63 6.77 11.18 52.41
C ARG A 63 7.92 10.39 51.77
N ASP A 64 8.12 9.13 52.17
CA ASP A 64 9.15 8.25 51.59
C ASP A 64 8.74 7.69 50.22
N LYS A 65 7.50 7.20 50.08
CA LYS A 65 7.06 6.46 48.87
C LYS A 65 6.34 7.31 47.83
N CYS A 66 5.63 8.36 48.23
CA CYS A 66 4.74 9.16 47.38
C CYS A 66 4.83 10.68 47.69
N PRO A 67 6.03 11.30 47.62
CA PRO A 67 6.27 12.65 48.14
C PRO A 67 5.36 13.73 47.51
N ASN A 68 5.07 13.64 46.21
CA ASN A 68 4.22 14.61 45.51
C ASN A 68 2.76 14.56 45.97
N ILE A 69 2.24 13.38 46.33
CA ILE A 69 0.88 13.25 46.87
C ILE A 69 0.81 13.89 48.25
N MET A 70 1.84 13.68 49.08
CA MET A 70 1.92 14.30 50.40
C MET A 70 1.99 15.83 50.28
N GLU A 71 2.79 16.35 49.36
CA GLU A 71 2.90 17.80 49.13
C GLU A 71 1.57 18.40 48.66
N TRP A 72 0.85 17.74 47.74
CA TRP A 72 -0.50 18.13 47.34
C TRP A 72 -1.48 18.10 48.52
N LEU A 73 -1.45 17.04 49.36
CA LEU A 73 -2.34 16.90 50.51
C LEU A 73 -2.10 18.01 51.55
N GLU A 74 -0.84 18.31 51.87
CA GLU A 74 -0.47 19.42 52.77
C GLU A 74 -0.89 20.77 52.20
N ARG A 75 -0.81 20.94 50.87
CA ARG A 75 -1.23 22.17 50.19
C ARG A 75 -2.74 22.36 50.23
N VAL A 76 -3.52 21.31 49.96
CA VAL A 76 -5.00 21.34 50.07
C VAL A 76 -5.46 21.61 51.50
N ASP A 77 -4.76 21.03 52.48
CA ASP A 77 -5.04 21.22 53.91
C ASP A 77 -4.72 22.66 54.36
N LYS A 78 -3.59 23.20 53.90
CA LYS A 78 -3.16 24.57 54.26
C LYS A 78 -4.02 25.65 53.60
N ASP A 79 -4.56 25.40 52.40
CA ASP A 79 -5.34 26.37 51.64
C ASP A 79 -6.61 26.84 52.36
N ASP A 80 -7.19 26.01 53.24
CA ASP A 80 -8.33 26.36 54.09
C ASP A 80 -8.02 26.36 55.60
N GLU A 81 -6.75 26.51 55.97
CA GLU A 81 -6.29 26.49 57.36
C GLU A 81 -6.72 25.23 58.14
N GLY A 82 -6.71 24.07 57.47
CA GLY A 82 -7.05 22.77 58.04
C GLY A 82 -8.52 22.60 58.36
N LYS A 83 -9.41 23.41 57.76
CA LYS A 83 -10.86 23.31 57.96
C LYS A 83 -11.40 22.03 57.35
N LEU A 84 -10.98 21.67 56.14
CA LEU A 84 -11.43 20.45 55.47
C LEU A 84 -11.02 19.19 56.24
N ARG A 85 -9.79 19.14 56.75
CA ARG A 85 -9.33 18.02 57.58
C ARG A 85 -10.10 17.88 58.89
N ARG A 86 -10.40 18.99 59.57
CA ARG A 86 -11.27 18.97 60.75
C ARG A 86 -12.64 18.39 60.42
N MET A 87 -13.26 18.86 59.35
CA MET A 87 -14.56 18.32 58.90
C MET A 87 -14.48 16.83 58.53
N CYS A 88 -13.42 16.39 57.84
CA CYS A 88 -13.23 14.98 57.52
C CYS A 88 -13.11 14.14 58.79
N ASN A 89 -12.32 14.58 59.76
CA ASN A 89 -12.14 13.88 61.02
C ASN A 89 -13.44 13.84 61.84
N ASP A 90 -14.19 14.94 61.88
CA ASP A 90 -15.48 15.02 62.59
C ASP A 90 -16.52 14.06 61.97
N VAL A 91 -16.54 13.94 60.64
CA VAL A 91 -17.46 13.03 59.93
C VAL A 91 -17.01 11.56 60.04
N MET A 92 -15.71 11.30 60.02
CA MET A 92 -15.15 9.93 60.01
C MET A 92 -14.99 9.32 61.41
N MET A 93 -14.98 10.13 62.48
CA MET A 93 -14.74 9.67 63.85
C MET A 93 -15.89 10.01 64.80
N PRO A 94 -17.13 9.52 64.58
CA PRO A 94 -18.09 9.46 65.67
C PRO A 94 -17.51 8.52 66.75
N ALA A 95 -17.62 8.93 68.02
CA ALA A 95 -16.77 8.52 69.15
C ALA A 95 -16.65 7.01 69.50
N GLY A 96 -17.15 6.07 68.68
CA GLY A 96 -17.16 4.62 68.92
C GLY A 96 -16.10 3.77 68.20
N ASP A 97 -15.65 4.13 66.98
CA ASP A 97 -14.89 3.21 66.11
C ASP A 97 -13.40 3.57 65.90
N LYS A 98 -12.71 4.00 66.98
CA LYS A 98 -11.28 4.40 66.90
C LYS A 98 -10.31 3.28 66.53
N GLN A 99 -10.73 2.01 66.57
CA GLN A 99 -9.83 0.87 66.32
C GLN A 99 -9.62 0.55 64.84
N GLU A 100 -10.62 0.75 63.98
CA GLU A 100 -10.55 0.35 62.55
C GLU A 100 -9.71 1.30 61.68
N LEU A 101 -9.44 2.53 62.13
CA LEU A 101 -8.63 3.50 61.39
C LEU A 101 -7.24 3.75 62.01
N SER A 102 -6.81 2.85 62.89
CA SER A 102 -5.48 2.90 63.49
C SER A 102 -4.36 2.61 62.47
N PRO A 103 -3.15 3.19 62.66
CA PRO A 103 -2.01 2.91 61.80
C PRO A 103 -1.73 1.41 61.69
N LEU A 104 -1.41 0.95 60.49
CA LEU A 104 -1.02 -0.44 60.27
C LEU A 104 0.28 -0.76 61.01
N PRO A 105 0.43 -1.99 61.56
CA PRO A 105 1.68 -2.44 62.15
C PRO A 105 2.85 -2.33 61.16
N GLU A 106 4.03 -1.96 61.67
CA GLU A 106 5.26 -1.78 60.87
C GLU A 106 5.68 -3.05 60.11
N THR A 107 5.31 -4.23 60.64
CA THR A 107 5.51 -5.54 60.00
C THR A 107 4.66 -5.76 58.74
N ILE A 108 3.56 -5.02 58.59
CA ILE A 108 2.71 -5.02 57.39
C ILE A 108 3.17 -3.91 56.45
N LEU A 109 3.50 -2.72 56.97
CA LEU A 109 4.00 -1.60 56.17
C LEU A 109 5.30 -1.97 55.43
N SER A 110 6.22 -2.70 56.06
CA SER A 110 7.45 -3.19 55.43
C SER A 110 7.22 -4.20 54.29
N LYS A 111 6.04 -4.82 54.20
CA LYS A 111 5.67 -5.74 53.11
C LYS A 111 5.03 -5.05 51.91
N LEU A 112 4.58 -3.79 52.04
CA LEU A 112 4.03 -3.00 50.95
C LEU A 112 5.18 -2.52 50.04
N GLN A 113 5.59 -3.36 49.10
CA GLN A 113 6.52 -2.98 48.04
C GLN A 113 5.78 -2.16 46.97
N ILE A 114 5.84 -0.82 47.08
CA ILE A 114 5.36 0.08 46.03
C ILE A 114 6.52 0.35 45.07
N THR A 115 6.47 -0.27 43.88
CA THR A 115 7.43 0.00 42.80
C THR A 115 6.85 1.08 41.89
N ILE A 116 7.41 2.29 41.95
CA ILE A 116 7.08 3.36 40.99
C ILE A 116 8.13 3.32 39.87
N PRO A 117 7.78 2.94 38.63
CA PRO A 117 8.76 2.87 37.56
C PRO A 117 9.28 4.27 37.20
N HIS A 118 10.60 4.43 37.03
CA HIS A 118 11.24 5.70 36.69
C HIS A 118 10.77 6.35 35.37
N GLU A 119 10.10 5.58 34.49
CA GLU A 119 9.57 6.07 33.20
C GLU A 119 8.05 5.89 33.05
N PHE A 120 7.31 5.90 34.16
CA PHE A 120 5.86 5.76 34.09
C PHE A 120 5.15 7.11 33.96
N SER A 121 4.67 7.42 32.76
CA SER A 121 3.70 8.49 32.54
C SER A 121 2.30 7.88 32.47
N LEU A 122 1.37 8.37 33.30
CA LEU A 122 -0.07 8.10 33.12
C LEU A 122 -0.60 8.62 31.77
N TYR A 123 0.17 9.46 31.08
CA TYR A 123 -0.11 10.03 29.76
C TYR A 123 0.67 9.38 28.62
N LYS A 124 1.48 8.33 28.87
CA LYS A 124 1.84 7.42 27.79
C LYS A 124 0.56 6.66 27.43
N SER A 125 0.13 6.81 26.19
CA SER A 125 -1.01 6.13 25.61
C SER A 125 -0.79 4.61 25.61
N ASP A 126 -0.96 3.97 26.76
CA ASP A 126 -1.36 2.57 26.78
C ASP A 126 -2.82 2.54 26.34
N THR A 127 -3.01 2.39 25.03
CA THR A 127 -4.32 2.25 24.40
C THR A 127 -5.12 1.07 24.96
N LYS A 128 -4.51 0.18 25.77
CA LYS A 128 -5.23 -0.91 26.45
C LYS A 128 -5.94 -0.46 27.71
N LYS A 129 -5.52 0.60 28.41
CA LYS A 129 -6.16 1.04 29.68
C LYS A 129 -7.45 1.83 29.48
N LEU A 130 -7.65 2.44 28.31
CA LEU A 130 -8.91 3.11 27.92
C LEU A 130 -9.87 2.18 27.15
N ASN A 131 -9.53 0.90 26.96
CA ASN A 131 -10.45 -0.14 26.45
C ASN A 131 -11.45 -0.58 27.54
N LEU A 132 -12.13 0.38 28.18
CA LEU A 132 -13.26 0.11 29.08
C LEU A 132 -14.55 -0.28 28.33
N LYS A 133 -14.47 -0.51 27.02
CA LYS A 133 -15.48 -1.23 26.23
C LYS A 133 -14.79 -2.24 25.31
N GLY A 134 -14.83 -3.51 25.70
CA GLY A 134 -14.27 -4.64 24.95
C GLY A 134 -14.95 -4.97 23.61
N ASP A 135 -15.78 -4.08 23.06
CA ASP A 135 -16.62 -4.35 21.88
C ASP A 135 -16.31 -3.48 20.65
N GLN A 136 -15.27 -2.64 20.65
CA GLN A 136 -14.97 -1.74 19.52
C GLN A 136 -13.52 -1.84 19.04
N ILE A 137 -13.06 -3.06 18.75
CA ILE A 137 -12.06 -3.19 17.68
C ILE A 137 -12.84 -3.04 16.37
N LEU A 138 -12.80 -1.84 15.78
CA LEU A 138 -13.22 -1.63 14.38
C LEU A 138 -12.27 -2.42 13.48
N THR A 139 -12.50 -3.73 13.36
CA THR A 139 -11.87 -4.54 12.33
C THR A 139 -12.45 -4.09 11.00
N THR A 140 -11.64 -3.42 10.18
CA THR A 140 -12.09 -2.88 8.89
C THR A 140 -12.13 -4.00 7.85
N ASN A 141 -13.24 -4.73 7.82
CA ASN A 141 -13.57 -5.63 6.73
C ASN A 141 -13.69 -4.80 5.44
N GLN A 142 -12.91 -5.13 4.40
CA GLN A 142 -12.89 -4.31 3.17
C GLN A 142 -14.22 -4.29 2.42
N ALA A 143 -15.03 -5.36 2.49
CA ALA A 143 -16.36 -5.34 1.88
C ALA A 143 -17.25 -4.27 2.56
N GLU A 144 -17.20 -4.19 3.89
CA GLU A 144 -17.93 -3.20 4.66
C GLU A 144 -17.44 -1.78 4.37
N VAL A 145 -16.13 -1.57 4.27
CA VAL A 145 -15.58 -0.24 3.90
C VAL A 145 -16.03 0.18 2.51
N VAL A 146 -16.01 -0.72 1.52
CA VAL A 146 -16.47 -0.42 0.17
C VAL A 146 -17.96 -0.07 0.14
N ASP A 147 -18.80 -0.77 0.90
CA ASP A 147 -20.23 -0.46 1.01
C ASP A 147 -20.49 0.90 1.67
N ILE A 148 -19.72 1.22 2.71
CA ILE A 148 -19.76 2.54 3.36
C ILE A 148 -19.36 3.64 2.37
N LEU A 149 -18.29 3.45 1.60
CA LEU A 149 -17.84 4.43 0.62
C LEU A 149 -18.84 4.61 -0.53
N ARG A 150 -19.56 3.56 -0.94
CA ARG A 150 -20.67 3.70 -1.88
C ARG A 150 -21.75 4.63 -1.34
N LYS A 151 -22.09 4.57 -0.04
CA LYS A 151 -23.04 5.52 0.55
C LYS A 151 -22.53 6.96 0.47
N VAL A 152 -21.25 7.17 0.71
CA VAL A 152 -20.61 8.49 0.59
C VAL A 152 -20.72 9.03 -0.84
N ASP A 153 -20.56 8.19 -1.86
CA ASP A 153 -20.68 8.59 -3.27
C ASP A 153 -22.10 9.07 -3.65
N HIS A 154 -23.12 8.75 -2.85
CA HIS A 154 -24.49 9.26 -3.05
C HIS A 154 -24.75 10.60 -2.34
N ILE A 155 -23.83 11.07 -1.49
CA ILE A 155 -23.92 12.38 -0.86
C ILE A 155 -23.55 13.42 -1.94
N PRO A 156 -24.43 14.39 -2.27
CA PRO A 156 -24.22 15.31 -3.39
C PRO A 156 -23.20 16.39 -3.05
N THR A 157 -21.92 16.01 -2.93
CA THR A 157 -20.81 16.90 -2.56
C THR A 157 -19.53 16.51 -3.29
N ASP A 158 -18.65 17.48 -3.51
CA ASP A 158 -17.33 17.26 -4.08
C ASP A 158 -16.37 16.73 -3.00
N VAL A 159 -15.94 15.48 -3.15
CA VAL A 159 -14.94 14.88 -2.27
C VAL A 159 -13.56 15.07 -2.91
N GLY A 160 -12.94 16.23 -2.68
CA GLY A 160 -11.57 16.48 -3.13
C GLY A 160 -10.98 17.82 -2.72
N SER A 161 -9.65 17.86 -2.66
CA SER A 161 -8.84 19.05 -2.44
C SER A 161 -8.16 19.51 -3.74
N THR A 162 -7.67 20.75 -3.79
CA THR A 162 -6.76 21.24 -4.86
C THR A 162 -5.30 21.19 -4.38
N VAL A 163 -4.32 21.19 -5.28
CA VAL A 163 -2.91 21.32 -4.88
C VAL A 163 -2.68 22.76 -4.41
N ASN A 164 -1.81 22.95 -3.41
CA ASN A 164 -1.37 24.30 -3.09
C ASN A 164 -0.53 24.89 -4.25
N ASP A 165 -0.93 26.07 -4.73
CA ASP A 165 -0.60 26.66 -6.02
C ASP A 165 0.56 27.68 -5.98
N TRP A 166 1.21 27.85 -4.82
CA TRP A 166 2.36 28.77 -4.68
C TRP A 166 3.53 28.39 -5.60
N GLU A 167 3.73 29.09 -6.72
CA GLU A 167 4.87 28.88 -7.63
C GLU A 167 6.23 29.24 -7.00
N ALA A 168 6.25 30.20 -6.06
CA ALA A 168 7.40 30.58 -5.25
C ALA A 168 6.98 30.81 -3.79
N ASN A 169 7.86 30.46 -2.83
CA ASN A 169 7.61 30.67 -1.40
C ASN A 169 7.50 32.17 -1.07
N LEU A 170 6.59 32.53 -0.16
CA LEU A 170 6.41 33.93 0.28
C LEU A 170 7.52 34.40 1.25
N PHE A 171 8.45 33.51 1.62
CA PHE A 171 9.61 33.81 2.45
C PHE A 171 10.83 32.97 2.04
N ASN A 172 12.03 33.40 2.43
CA ASN A 172 13.29 32.72 2.14
C ASN A 172 13.85 32.01 3.39
N TRP A 173 14.06 30.69 3.32
CA TRP A 173 14.67 29.91 4.41
C TRP A 173 16.09 30.35 4.79
N ASP A 174 16.85 30.90 3.84
CA ASP A 174 18.21 31.36 4.11
C ASP A 174 18.23 32.58 5.04
N THR A 175 17.13 33.33 5.08
CA THR A 175 16.97 34.45 6.01
C THR A 175 16.45 34.03 7.38
N VAL A 176 15.96 32.79 7.53
CA VAL A 176 15.38 32.31 8.80
C VAL A 176 16.49 31.74 9.70
N PRO A 177 16.63 32.23 10.96
CA PRO A 177 17.66 31.76 11.88
C PRO A 177 17.44 30.31 12.30
N MET A 178 18.52 29.58 12.61
CA MET A 178 18.50 28.14 12.90
C MET A 178 17.44 27.73 13.93
N ASP A 179 17.30 28.49 15.02
CA ASP A 179 16.33 28.20 16.07
C ASP A 179 14.86 28.40 15.64
N ALA A 180 14.59 29.16 14.56
CA ALA A 180 13.26 29.30 13.96
C ALA A 180 13.02 28.28 12.82
N ARG A 181 14.06 27.56 12.38
CA ARG A 181 13.95 26.49 11.38
C ARG A 181 13.70 25.11 12.05
N PRO A 182 13.24 24.10 11.30
CA PRO A 182 13.07 22.74 11.83
C PRO A 182 14.33 22.11 12.44
N GLU A 183 15.51 22.50 11.96
CA GLU A 183 16.82 22.05 12.47
C GLU A 183 17.00 22.39 13.96
N GLY A 184 16.56 23.57 14.40
CA GLY A 184 16.66 23.99 15.80
C GLY A 184 15.73 23.22 16.75
N GLY A 185 14.76 22.46 16.22
CA GLY A 185 13.76 21.73 16.98
C GLY A 185 14.14 20.30 17.39
N LYS A 186 15.40 19.87 17.20
CA LYS A 186 15.90 18.50 17.47
C LYS A 186 15.16 17.39 16.70
N LEU A 187 14.77 17.65 15.45
CA LEU A 187 14.18 16.62 14.56
C LEU A 187 15.28 15.73 13.93
N PRO A 188 15.03 14.42 13.69
CA PRO A 188 15.94 13.56 12.93
C PRO A 188 16.16 14.11 11.51
N PRO A 189 17.38 14.02 10.93
CA PRO A 189 17.69 14.58 9.61
C PRO A 189 16.69 14.19 8.51
N ALA A 190 16.25 12.93 8.49
CA ALA A 190 15.27 12.40 7.54
C ALA A 190 13.84 12.99 7.67
N ARG A 191 13.57 13.80 8.70
CA ARG A 191 12.28 14.49 8.90
C ARG A 191 12.37 16.00 8.68
N ILE A 192 13.56 16.57 8.59
CA ILE A 192 13.77 18.02 8.50
C ILE A 192 13.20 18.57 7.19
N LEU A 193 13.54 17.97 6.05
CA LEU A 193 13.05 18.44 4.74
C LEU A 193 11.52 18.38 4.65
N ARG A 194 10.92 17.25 5.04
CA ARG A 194 9.46 17.10 5.11
C ARG A 194 8.81 18.13 6.04
N LYS A 195 9.42 18.41 7.19
CA LYS A 195 8.92 19.44 8.11
C LYS A 195 9.02 20.84 7.51
N ARG A 196 10.08 21.17 6.76
CA ARG A 196 10.18 22.44 6.03
C ARG A 196 9.01 22.61 5.05
N HIS A 197 8.76 21.62 4.20
CA HIS A 197 7.65 21.66 3.24
C HIS A 197 6.26 21.79 3.91
N GLN A 198 6.06 21.12 5.06
CA GLN A 198 4.85 21.29 5.88
C GLN A 198 4.70 22.73 6.39
N LEU A 199 5.77 23.31 6.93
CA LEU A 199 5.75 24.67 7.47
C LEU A 199 5.56 25.72 6.36
N GLU A 200 6.24 25.58 5.22
CA GLU A 200 6.06 26.45 4.06
C GLU A 200 4.60 26.54 3.63
N SER A 201 3.96 25.39 3.47
CA SER A 201 2.57 25.30 3.00
C SER A 201 1.61 26.03 3.93
N LEU A 202 1.77 25.92 5.26
CA LEU A 202 0.91 26.59 6.22
C LEU A 202 1.24 28.07 6.35
N VAL A 203 2.53 28.41 6.43
CA VAL A 203 2.99 29.80 6.59
C VAL A 203 2.54 30.67 5.42
N ASN A 204 2.62 30.17 4.18
CA ASN A 204 2.19 30.94 3.01
C ASN A 204 0.70 31.32 3.07
N GLU A 205 -0.18 30.43 3.56
CA GLU A 205 -1.60 30.76 3.76
C GLU A 205 -1.79 31.78 4.90
N ILE A 206 -1.05 31.62 6.00
CA ILE A 206 -1.17 32.51 7.17
C ILE A 206 -0.67 33.92 6.85
N LEU A 207 0.42 34.06 6.08
CA LEU A 207 0.97 35.36 5.67
C LEU A 207 -0.02 36.20 4.86
N GLN A 208 -0.96 35.58 4.15
CA GLN A 208 -1.99 36.30 3.40
C GLN A 208 -3.19 36.70 4.26
N LEU A 209 -3.43 35.97 5.35
CA LEU A 209 -4.53 36.24 6.28
C LEU A 209 -4.14 37.24 7.36
N ALA A 210 -2.88 37.25 7.76
CA ALA A 210 -2.37 38.08 8.85
C ALA A 210 -2.23 39.55 8.45
N ASN A 211 -2.76 40.42 9.30
CA ASN A 211 -2.54 41.87 9.26
C ASN A 211 -1.69 42.30 10.46
N ASP A 212 -1.06 43.48 10.40
CA ASP A 212 -0.37 44.04 11.58
C ASP A 212 -1.31 44.10 12.79
N GLY A 213 -0.80 43.69 13.95
CA GLY A 213 -1.58 43.62 15.19
C GLY A 213 -2.46 42.37 15.33
N SER A 214 -2.50 41.47 14.34
CA SER A 214 -3.25 40.21 14.45
C SER A 214 -2.74 39.36 15.61
N ILE A 215 -3.66 38.70 16.30
CA ILE A 215 -3.36 37.68 17.32
C ILE A 215 -3.52 36.30 16.67
N ILE A 216 -2.43 35.54 16.60
CA ILE A 216 -2.38 34.23 15.95
C ILE A 216 -2.12 33.16 17.00
N VAL A 217 -2.95 32.12 17.07
CA VAL A 217 -2.79 31.01 18.02
C VAL A 217 -2.31 29.77 17.28
N ASP A 218 -1.14 29.25 17.65
CA ASP A 218 -0.67 27.92 17.26
C ASP A 218 -1.18 26.90 18.28
N PHE A 219 -2.26 26.20 17.93
CA PHE A 219 -2.88 25.17 18.75
C PHE A 219 -2.09 23.86 18.65
N CYS A 220 -1.82 23.24 19.80
CA CYS A 220 -0.95 22.06 19.89
C CYS A 220 0.44 22.36 19.30
N SER A 221 1.00 23.52 19.66
CA SER A 221 2.22 24.08 19.09
C SER A 221 3.47 23.20 19.28
N GLY A 222 3.43 22.24 20.22
CA GLY A 222 4.54 21.34 20.52
C GLY A 222 5.78 22.12 20.92
N THR A 223 6.88 21.92 20.20
CA THR A 223 8.12 22.68 20.41
C THR A 223 8.16 24.02 19.67
N GLY A 224 7.02 24.49 19.15
CA GLY A 224 6.86 25.79 18.53
C GLY A 224 7.33 25.86 17.07
N HIS A 225 7.35 24.76 16.33
CA HIS A 225 7.86 24.76 14.95
C HIS A 225 7.14 25.75 14.01
N LEU A 226 5.82 25.87 14.12
CA LEU A 226 5.03 26.77 13.30
C LEU A 226 4.98 28.17 13.93
N GLY A 227 4.55 28.28 15.19
CA GLY A 227 4.38 29.58 15.82
C GLY A 227 5.69 30.37 16.01
N ILE A 228 6.85 29.75 16.26
CA ILE A 228 8.13 30.48 16.35
C ILE A 228 8.53 31.03 14.97
N LEU A 229 8.31 30.26 13.91
CA LEU A 229 8.55 30.71 12.54
C LEU A 229 7.63 31.88 12.18
N LEU A 230 6.35 31.80 12.53
CA LEU A 230 5.40 32.90 12.34
C LEU A 230 5.80 34.13 13.16
N ALA A 231 6.23 33.96 14.41
CA ALA A 231 6.66 35.07 15.26
C ALA A 231 7.84 35.83 14.67
N TYR A 232 8.78 35.09 14.06
CA TYR A 232 9.92 35.67 13.35
C TYR A 232 9.50 36.41 12.08
N LEU A 233 8.62 35.82 11.26
CA LEU A 233 8.19 36.40 9.98
C LEU A 233 7.18 37.54 10.13
N LEU A 234 6.41 37.57 11.23
CA LEU A 234 5.36 38.55 11.51
C LEU A 234 5.63 39.29 12.84
N PRO A 235 6.67 40.14 12.91
CA PRO A 235 7.09 40.79 14.16
C PRO A 235 6.05 41.77 14.74
N ARG A 236 5.08 42.20 13.92
CA ARG A 236 3.97 43.09 14.33
C ARG A 236 2.69 42.33 14.72
N CYS A 237 2.69 41.00 14.63
CA CYS A 237 1.61 40.16 15.13
C CYS A 237 1.98 39.60 16.51
N THR A 238 0.99 39.26 17.33
CA THR A 238 1.21 38.53 18.58
C THR A 238 0.92 37.05 18.37
N ILE A 239 1.87 36.19 18.73
CA ILE A 239 1.74 34.75 18.55
C ILE A 239 1.52 34.06 19.90
N TYR A 240 0.44 33.31 20.01
CA TYR A 240 0.13 32.49 21.17
C TYR A 240 0.55 31.04 20.88
N LEU A 241 1.51 30.54 21.66
CA LEU A 241 1.92 29.14 21.63
C LEU A 241 1.16 28.37 22.70
N LEU A 242 0.12 27.66 22.26
CA LEU A 242 -0.71 26.83 23.13
C LEU A 242 -0.22 25.40 23.08
N GLU A 243 0.24 24.87 24.21
CA GLU A 243 0.75 23.51 24.33
C GLU A 243 0.49 22.98 25.74
N ASN A 244 -0.01 21.76 25.84
CA ASN A 244 -0.30 21.14 27.14
C ASN A 244 0.92 20.44 27.73
N LYS A 245 1.82 19.91 26.88
CA LYS A 245 3.03 19.21 27.31
C LYS A 245 4.11 20.20 27.72
N GLU A 246 4.32 20.31 29.04
CA GLU A 246 5.31 21.17 29.69
C GLU A 246 6.70 21.11 29.01
N GLU A 247 7.28 19.92 28.85
CA GLU A 247 8.62 19.79 28.23
C GLU A 247 8.69 20.35 26.80
N SER A 248 7.61 20.22 26.04
CA SER A 248 7.56 20.71 24.66
C SER A 248 7.49 22.23 24.65
N GLN A 249 6.67 22.79 25.52
CA GLN A 249 6.55 24.23 25.70
C GLN A 249 7.85 24.84 26.23
N GLN A 250 8.52 24.20 27.20
CA GLN A 250 9.82 24.62 27.71
C GLN A 250 10.87 24.71 26.59
N ARG A 251 10.93 23.70 25.71
CA ARG A 251 11.81 23.75 24.52
C ARG A 251 11.45 24.88 23.56
N ALA A 252 10.17 25.22 23.43
CA ALA A 252 9.73 26.36 22.62
C ALA A 252 10.17 27.69 23.26
N MET A 253 10.04 27.83 24.58
CA MET A 253 10.50 29.00 25.35
C MET A 253 12.00 29.24 25.18
N GLU A 254 12.82 28.21 25.34
CA GLU A 254 14.28 28.30 25.15
C GLU A 254 14.65 28.77 23.73
N ARG A 255 13.91 28.31 22.71
CA ARG A 255 14.12 28.74 21.31
C ARG A 255 13.72 30.21 21.12
N VAL A 256 12.59 30.63 21.68
CA VAL A 256 12.11 32.01 21.64
C VAL A 256 13.10 32.96 22.32
N GLU A 257 13.65 32.56 23.48
CA GLU A 257 14.65 33.32 24.22
C GLU A 257 15.95 33.48 23.41
N ARG A 258 16.48 32.40 22.82
CA ARG A 258 17.67 32.46 21.95
C ARG A 258 17.48 33.34 20.72
N LEU A 259 16.26 33.40 20.20
CA LEU A 259 15.90 34.26 19.06
C LEU A 259 15.54 35.69 19.48
N THR A 260 15.47 35.99 20.78
CA THR A 260 15.07 37.29 21.33
C THR A 260 13.70 37.80 20.84
N LEU A 261 12.79 36.88 20.52
CA LEU A 261 11.44 37.22 20.05
C LEU A 261 10.59 37.77 21.21
N ARG A 262 9.98 38.93 21.01
CA ARG A 262 9.17 39.63 22.04
C ARG A 262 7.67 39.55 21.82
N ASN A 263 7.25 39.01 20.69
CA ASN A 263 5.86 38.96 20.25
C ASN A 263 5.23 37.56 20.45
N VAL A 264 5.75 36.78 21.40
CA VAL A 264 5.28 35.42 21.70
C VAL A 264 4.74 35.34 23.13
N VAL A 265 3.58 34.70 23.30
CA VAL A 265 2.95 34.41 24.60
C VAL A 265 2.68 32.92 24.70
N PHE A 266 2.96 32.33 25.85
CA PHE A 266 2.81 30.88 26.07
C PHE A 266 1.56 30.59 26.89
N PHE A 267 0.78 29.59 26.47
CA PHE A 267 -0.38 29.08 27.20
C PHE A 267 -0.21 27.58 27.45
N GLN A 268 -0.06 27.19 28.72
CA GLN A 268 -0.05 25.79 29.12
C GLN A 268 -1.43 25.36 29.59
N CYS A 269 -2.24 24.82 28.69
CA CYS A 269 -3.56 24.32 29.06
C CYS A 269 -4.06 23.28 28.06
N ASN A 270 -5.06 22.49 28.49
CA ASN A 270 -5.90 21.77 27.55
C ASN A 270 -6.61 22.75 26.62
N LEU A 271 -6.85 22.32 25.37
CA LEU A 271 -7.54 23.12 24.37
C LEU A 271 -8.82 23.71 24.98
N ASP A 272 -9.68 22.90 25.58
CA ASP A 272 -11.00 23.31 26.08
C ASP A 272 -10.96 24.54 27.00
N TYR A 273 -9.93 24.68 27.85
CA TYR A 273 -9.81 25.81 28.79
C TYR A 273 -9.36 27.12 28.16
N PHE A 274 -8.85 27.10 26.93
CA PHE A 274 -8.38 28.31 26.28
C PHE A 274 -9.54 29.19 25.77
N THR A 275 -9.64 30.40 26.32
CA THR A 275 -10.73 31.35 26.05
C THR A 275 -10.23 32.74 25.65
N ALA A 276 -8.93 32.92 25.47
CA ALA A 276 -8.37 34.21 25.07
C ALA A 276 -8.79 34.54 23.63
N ARG A 277 -9.04 35.83 23.36
CA ARG A 277 -9.39 36.31 22.01
C ARG A 277 -8.20 36.15 21.06
N PHE A 278 -8.48 35.72 19.84
CA PHE A 278 -7.53 35.66 18.73
C PHE A 278 -8.22 35.93 17.38
N ASP A 279 -7.43 36.23 16.36
CA ASP A 279 -7.89 36.57 15.01
C ASP A 279 -7.66 35.43 14.02
N ILE A 280 -6.61 34.63 14.24
CA ILE A 280 -6.25 33.50 13.37
C ILE A 280 -5.88 32.28 14.21
N GLY A 281 -6.59 31.17 14.04
CA GLY A 281 -6.24 29.88 14.65
C GLY A 281 -5.48 28.99 13.67
N VAL A 282 -4.33 28.46 14.08
CA VAL A 282 -3.52 27.57 13.24
C VAL A 282 -3.23 26.26 13.95
N SER A 283 -3.18 25.16 13.21
CA SER A 283 -2.76 23.87 13.78
C SER A 283 -2.11 22.97 12.75
N LEU A 284 -0.93 22.43 13.10
CA LEU A 284 -0.21 21.43 12.29
C LEU A 284 -0.32 20.01 12.90
N HIS A 285 -0.56 19.93 14.20
CA HIS A 285 -0.51 18.69 14.98
C HIS A 285 -1.75 18.44 15.83
N ALA A 286 -2.87 19.09 15.52
CA ALA A 286 -4.16 18.70 16.05
C ALA A 286 -4.60 17.36 15.40
N CYS A 287 -4.86 16.34 16.22
CA CYS A 287 -5.16 14.98 15.78
C CYS A 287 -6.57 14.57 16.25
N GLY A 288 -7.36 13.95 15.35
CA GLY A 288 -8.71 13.48 15.66
C GLY A 288 -9.62 14.61 16.16
N VAL A 289 -10.33 14.37 17.28
CA VAL A 289 -11.24 15.36 17.91
C VAL A 289 -10.55 16.69 18.21
N ALA A 290 -9.23 16.72 18.47
CA ALA A 290 -8.51 17.97 18.75
C ALA A 290 -8.59 18.96 17.57
N THR A 291 -8.57 18.48 16.33
CA THR A 291 -8.77 19.31 15.14
C THR A 291 -10.14 19.98 15.17
N ASP A 292 -11.16 19.22 15.55
CA ASP A 292 -12.54 19.69 15.58
C ASP A 292 -12.78 20.69 16.72
N ILE A 293 -12.14 20.50 17.89
CA ILE A 293 -12.11 21.49 18.98
C ILE A 293 -11.46 22.80 18.54
N VAL A 294 -10.33 22.74 17.82
CA VAL A 294 -9.67 23.94 17.28
C VAL A 294 -10.60 24.68 16.32
N LEU A 295 -11.29 23.96 15.43
CA LEU A 295 -12.26 24.55 14.52
C LEU A 295 -13.43 25.22 15.28
N GLU A 296 -14.01 24.55 16.28
CA GLU A 296 -15.09 25.15 17.11
C GLU A 296 -14.61 26.41 17.84
N LYS A 297 -13.37 26.46 18.33
CA LYS A 297 -12.82 27.69 18.89
C LYS A 297 -12.69 28.80 17.86
N CYS A 298 -12.26 28.48 16.64
CA CYS A 298 -12.19 29.46 15.57
C CYS A 298 -13.59 30.00 15.23
N PHE A 299 -14.59 29.12 15.15
CA PHE A 299 -15.98 29.50 14.91
C PHE A 299 -16.54 30.39 16.01
N ALA A 300 -16.31 30.03 17.28
CA ALA A 300 -16.77 30.80 18.44
C ALA A 300 -16.19 32.22 18.47
N HIS A 301 -14.96 32.40 17.98
CA HIS A 301 -14.28 33.70 17.92
C HIS A 301 -14.48 34.44 16.58
N ARG A 302 -15.15 33.81 15.60
CA ARG A 302 -15.19 34.28 14.20
C ARG A 302 -13.79 34.55 13.63
N ALA A 303 -12.81 33.76 14.07
CA ALA A 303 -11.43 33.85 13.63
C ALA A 303 -11.23 33.16 12.28
N HIS A 304 -10.24 33.61 11.50
CA HIS A 304 -9.72 32.84 10.38
C HIS A 304 -9.05 31.56 10.89
N PHE A 305 -8.96 30.53 10.04
CA PHE A 305 -8.26 29.30 10.42
C PHE A 305 -7.39 28.73 9.30
N VAL A 306 -6.26 28.13 9.68
CA VAL A 306 -5.41 27.31 8.82
C VAL A 306 -5.11 26.01 9.56
N SER A 307 -5.80 24.94 9.18
CA SER A 307 -5.76 23.67 9.91
C SER A 307 -5.25 22.53 9.02
N CYS A 308 -4.27 21.78 9.52
CA CYS A 308 -3.71 20.61 8.87
C CYS A 308 -3.81 19.41 9.82
N PRO A 309 -4.85 18.56 9.70
CA PRO A 309 -5.04 17.43 10.59
C PRO A 309 -3.91 16.41 10.47
N CYS A 310 -3.32 15.98 11.59
CA CYS A 310 -2.25 14.97 11.59
C CYS A 310 -2.76 13.52 11.58
N CYS A 311 -3.97 13.29 12.10
CA CYS A 311 -4.64 12.00 12.18
C CYS A 311 -6.16 12.18 12.17
N TYR A 312 -6.89 11.15 11.78
CA TYR A 312 -8.35 11.16 11.67
C TYR A 312 -9.04 10.13 12.57
N GLY A 313 -8.46 8.95 12.78
CA GLY A 313 -9.14 7.76 13.30
C GLY A 313 -9.56 7.78 14.77
N LYS A 314 -9.34 8.88 15.49
CA LYS A 314 -9.78 9.06 16.88
C LYS A 314 -10.85 10.15 16.96
N LEU A 315 -12.02 9.88 16.37
CA LEU A 315 -13.22 10.73 16.51
C LEU A 315 -14.19 10.08 17.49
N TYR A 316 -14.79 10.89 18.34
CA TYR A 316 -15.88 10.52 19.24
C TYR A 316 -16.64 11.79 19.62
N ASN A 317 -17.94 11.66 19.90
CA ASN A 317 -18.75 12.81 20.29
C ASN A 317 -18.26 13.36 21.64
N ILE A 318 -18.17 14.69 21.71
CA ILE A 318 -18.00 15.46 22.94
C ILE A 318 -19.14 16.49 23.01
N GLU A 319 -19.32 17.14 24.15
CA GLU A 319 -20.45 18.06 24.39
C GLU A 319 -20.59 19.13 23.30
N GLN A 320 -19.49 19.59 22.72
CA GLN A 320 -19.45 20.67 21.72
C GLN A 320 -19.28 20.19 20.26
N VAL A 321 -19.00 18.90 20.03
CA VAL A 321 -18.73 18.35 18.69
C VAL A 321 -19.49 17.04 18.50
N THR A 322 -20.39 17.05 17.52
CA THR A 322 -21.13 15.88 17.07
C THR A 322 -20.70 15.49 15.65
N TYR A 323 -20.76 14.19 15.36
CA TYR A 323 -20.47 13.64 14.03
C TYR A 323 -21.71 12.96 13.43
N PRO A 324 -21.84 12.93 12.09
CA PRO A 324 -21.17 13.83 11.14
C PRO A 324 -21.43 15.30 11.47
N ARG A 325 -20.54 16.21 11.05
CA ARG A 325 -20.53 17.60 11.51
C ARG A 325 -21.49 18.49 10.72
N SER A 326 -21.52 18.38 9.40
CA SER A 326 -22.38 19.19 8.55
C SER A 326 -23.78 18.62 8.45
N SER A 327 -24.77 19.49 8.22
CA SER A 327 -26.18 19.12 8.03
C SER A 327 -26.34 18.16 6.86
N LEU A 328 -25.54 18.33 5.78
CA LEU A 328 -25.60 17.47 4.61
C LEU A 328 -25.21 16.01 4.94
N PHE A 329 -24.12 15.81 5.68
CA PHE A 329 -23.72 14.48 6.10
C PHE A 329 -24.64 13.91 7.20
N GLN A 330 -25.16 14.76 8.10
CA GLN A 330 -26.13 14.33 9.12
C GLN A 330 -27.46 13.85 8.52
N GLN A 331 -27.87 14.41 7.38
CA GLN A 331 -29.08 14.02 6.66
C GLN A 331 -28.87 12.83 5.70
N SER A 332 -27.64 12.37 5.54
CA SER A 332 -27.31 11.23 4.67
C SER A 332 -27.63 9.89 5.33
N ASP A 333 -27.63 8.81 4.53
CA ASP A 333 -27.79 7.43 5.01
C ASP A 333 -26.54 6.87 5.74
N LEU A 334 -25.55 7.72 6.02
CA LEU A 334 -24.30 7.35 6.67
C LEU A 334 -24.48 7.28 8.19
N LEU A 335 -24.38 6.08 8.76
CA LEU A 335 -24.51 5.89 10.20
C LEU A 335 -23.27 6.41 10.95
N LEU A 336 -23.44 6.80 12.22
CA LEU A 336 -22.33 7.27 13.06
C LEU A 336 -21.14 6.28 13.12
N LYS A 337 -21.43 4.98 13.24
CA LYS A 337 -20.40 3.93 13.23
C LYS A 337 -19.64 3.86 11.90
N GLU A 338 -20.32 4.16 10.79
CA GLU A 338 -19.76 4.13 9.43
C GLU A 338 -18.90 5.37 9.21
N TYR A 339 -19.33 6.52 9.72
CA TYR A 339 -18.52 7.74 9.76
C TYR A 339 -17.20 7.54 10.54
N PHE A 340 -17.27 6.89 11.71
CA PHE A 340 -16.05 6.54 12.46
C PHE A 340 -15.19 5.49 11.75
N CYS A 341 -15.80 4.57 10.99
CA CYS A 341 -15.06 3.65 10.13
C CYS A 341 -14.29 4.39 9.02
N ILE A 342 -14.90 5.39 8.38
CA ILE A 342 -14.24 6.27 7.40
C ILE A 342 -13.07 6.99 8.07
N ALA A 343 -13.28 7.61 9.23
CA ALA A 343 -12.22 8.30 9.96
C ALA A 343 -11.06 7.36 10.33
N HIS A 344 -11.34 6.11 10.71
CA HIS A 344 -10.32 5.11 10.97
C HIS A 344 -9.55 4.72 9.70
N CYS A 345 -10.25 4.49 8.59
CA CYS A 345 -9.64 4.21 7.29
C CYS A 345 -8.76 5.38 6.82
N ALA A 346 -9.14 6.62 7.16
CA ALA A 346 -8.38 7.81 6.82
C ALA A 346 -6.97 7.86 7.45
N ASP A 347 -6.61 7.02 8.42
CA ASP A 347 -5.22 6.92 8.89
C ASP A 347 -4.36 5.87 8.15
N GLN A 348 -4.94 5.10 7.22
CA GLN A 348 -4.30 3.96 6.54
C GLN A 348 -3.57 4.35 5.25
N THR A 349 -2.59 5.27 5.29
CA THR A 349 -1.99 5.87 4.09
C THR A 349 -0.50 5.61 3.86
N HIS A 350 0.12 4.74 4.65
CA HIS A 350 1.57 4.64 4.77
C HIS A 350 2.28 3.68 3.79
N ASP A 351 1.53 2.89 3.01
CA ASP A 351 2.06 1.80 2.17
C ASP A 351 2.10 2.13 0.66
N LEU A 352 2.57 3.32 0.29
CA LEU A 352 2.68 3.71 -1.14
C LEU A 352 3.85 3.05 -1.88
N THR A 353 4.86 2.55 -1.17
CA THR A 353 6.12 2.04 -1.76
C THR A 353 6.31 0.54 -1.58
N SER A 354 5.32 -0.19 -1.10
CA SER A 354 5.43 -1.64 -0.87
C SER A 354 4.95 -2.44 -2.08
N ASP A 355 5.71 -3.43 -2.53
CA ASP A 355 5.40 -4.32 -3.68
C ASP A 355 4.20 -5.27 -3.46
N ARG A 356 3.39 -5.05 -2.42
CA ARG A 356 2.20 -5.85 -2.09
C ARG A 356 0.93 -5.02 -2.24
N THR A 357 -0.20 -5.71 -2.30
CA THR A 357 -1.61 -5.27 -2.47
C THR A 357 -2.14 -4.12 -1.59
N ASN A 358 -1.29 -3.40 -0.83
CA ASN A 358 -1.68 -2.34 0.10
C ASN A 358 -1.73 -0.92 -0.50
N VAL A 359 -1.27 -0.70 -1.73
CA VAL A 359 -1.40 0.63 -2.40
C VAL A 359 -2.88 1.04 -2.54
N ALA A 360 -3.76 0.09 -2.82
CA ALA A 360 -5.20 0.35 -2.90
C ALA A 360 -5.79 0.82 -1.56
N LYS A 361 -5.31 0.29 -0.43
CA LYS A 361 -5.71 0.73 0.91
C LYS A 361 -5.19 2.13 1.22
N ALA A 362 -3.97 2.46 0.77
CA ALA A 362 -3.44 3.81 0.88
C ALA A 362 -4.31 4.82 0.12
N HIS A 363 -4.69 4.50 -1.12
CA HIS A 363 -5.62 5.33 -1.90
C HIS A 363 -7.00 5.47 -1.27
N GLN A 364 -7.53 4.38 -0.70
CA GLN A 364 -8.77 4.39 0.07
C GLN A 364 -8.65 5.31 1.30
N GLY A 365 -7.56 5.19 2.06
CA GLY A 365 -7.30 6.03 3.21
C GLY A 365 -7.25 7.53 2.84
N PHE A 366 -6.62 7.87 1.72
CA PHE A 366 -6.65 9.25 1.22
C PHE A 366 -8.06 9.72 0.89
N TYR A 367 -8.86 8.92 0.18
CA TYR A 367 -10.25 9.28 -0.11
C TYR A 367 -11.04 9.54 1.18
N CYS A 368 -10.87 8.66 2.18
CA CYS A 368 -11.49 8.82 3.48
C CYS A 368 -11.08 10.13 4.18
N MET A 369 -9.83 10.60 4.04
CA MET A 369 -9.43 11.92 4.57
C MET A 369 -10.24 13.05 3.94
N ASP A 370 -10.36 13.09 2.61
CA ASP A 370 -11.11 14.16 1.94
C ASP A 370 -12.60 14.13 2.26
N VAL A 371 -13.16 12.97 2.60
CA VAL A 371 -14.54 12.86 3.10
C VAL A 371 -14.69 13.59 4.43
N ILE A 372 -13.82 13.30 5.40
CA ILE A 372 -13.86 13.94 6.73
C ILE A 372 -13.58 15.44 6.61
N ASP A 373 -12.61 15.83 5.79
CA ASP A 373 -12.30 17.24 5.55
C ASP A 373 -13.39 17.96 4.76
N ARG A 374 -14.14 17.27 3.88
CA ARG A 374 -15.33 17.85 3.25
C ARG A 374 -16.40 18.14 4.29
N ASP A 375 -16.68 17.19 5.16
CA ASP A 375 -17.68 17.37 6.22
C ASP A 375 -17.32 18.54 7.15
N ARG A 376 -16.04 18.64 7.55
CA ARG A 376 -15.52 19.80 8.30
C ARG A 376 -15.65 21.12 7.53
N ALA A 377 -15.36 21.12 6.24
CA ALA A 377 -15.46 22.32 5.39
C ALA A 377 -16.92 22.77 5.23
N LEU A 378 -17.83 21.84 4.93
CA LEU A 378 -19.28 22.13 4.84
C LEU A 378 -19.80 22.71 6.16
N ARG A 379 -19.36 22.18 7.30
CA ARG A 379 -19.72 22.72 8.60
C ARG A 379 -19.27 24.18 8.78
N ALA A 380 -18.06 24.53 8.33
CA ALA A 380 -17.59 25.90 8.36
C ALA A 380 -18.35 26.79 7.36
N GLU A 381 -18.66 26.29 6.16
CA GLU A 381 -19.45 26.99 5.14
C GLU A 381 -20.87 27.33 5.64
N GLU A 382 -21.52 26.41 6.38
CA GLU A 382 -22.81 26.66 7.06
C GLU A 382 -22.76 27.82 8.06
N LEU A 383 -21.58 28.07 8.63
CA LEU A 383 -21.32 29.18 9.55
C LEU A 383 -20.87 30.47 8.85
N GLY A 384 -20.86 30.48 7.51
CA GLY A 384 -20.55 31.64 6.68
C GLY A 384 -19.08 31.77 6.28
N TYR A 385 -18.26 30.74 6.48
CA TYR A 385 -16.86 30.75 6.01
C TYR A 385 -16.77 30.44 4.52
N VAL A 386 -15.79 31.07 3.85
CA VAL A 386 -15.27 30.58 2.56
C VAL A 386 -14.10 29.65 2.86
N VAL A 387 -14.24 28.37 2.52
CA VAL A 387 -13.25 27.35 2.87
C VAL A 387 -12.51 26.89 1.63
N LEU A 388 -11.17 26.94 1.71
CA LEU A 388 -10.29 26.37 0.69
C LEU A 388 -9.65 25.09 1.23
N ARG A 389 -9.87 23.97 0.53
CA ARG A 389 -9.22 22.70 0.85
C ARG A 389 -8.03 22.47 -0.07
N LYS A 390 -6.82 22.71 0.45
CA LYS A 390 -5.57 22.57 -0.29
C LYS A 390 -4.74 21.38 0.21
N ARG A 391 -3.96 20.76 -0.67
CA ARG A 391 -2.93 19.77 -0.34
C ARG A 391 -1.59 20.45 -0.11
N LEU A 392 -0.83 19.98 0.87
CA LEU A 392 0.54 20.45 1.11
C LEU A 392 1.41 20.26 -0.15
N LYS A 393 2.30 21.23 -0.40
CA LYS A 393 3.21 21.21 -1.56
C LYS A 393 4.52 20.49 -1.22
N ASP A 394 4.99 19.74 -2.23
CA ASP A 394 5.60 18.41 -2.15
C ASP A 394 4.68 17.38 -1.46
N GLU A 395 4.01 16.56 -2.28
CA GLU A 395 3.05 15.56 -1.81
C GLU A 395 3.70 14.49 -0.91
N SER A 396 5.03 14.37 -0.92
CA SER A 396 5.80 13.46 -0.03
C SER A 396 6.10 14.05 1.35
N CYS A 397 5.74 15.32 1.61
CA CYS A 397 6.04 16.00 2.88
C CYS A 397 5.33 15.38 4.09
N THR A 398 4.34 14.52 3.84
CA THR A 398 3.69 13.70 4.86
C THR A 398 3.37 12.33 4.28
N PRO A 399 3.50 11.22 5.03
CA PRO A 399 3.04 9.89 4.60
C PRO A 399 1.50 9.79 4.53
N LYS A 400 0.80 10.93 4.55
CA LYS A 400 -0.64 11.08 4.72
C LYS A 400 -1.31 11.96 3.66
N ASN A 401 -0.63 12.41 2.60
CA ASN A 401 -1.27 13.15 1.51
C ASN A 401 -1.16 12.43 0.17
N ARG A 402 -2.23 12.60 -0.64
CA ARG A 402 -2.48 12.00 -1.96
C ARG A 402 -1.28 12.09 -2.91
N LEU A 403 -1.06 11.00 -3.65
CA LEU A 403 -0.84 11.05 -5.10
C LEU A 403 -2.11 10.50 -5.76
N LEU A 404 -3.12 11.34 -5.97
CA LEU A 404 -4.17 10.97 -6.93
C LEU A 404 -3.60 11.26 -8.31
N LEU A 405 -3.41 10.21 -9.10
CA LEU A 405 -2.98 10.34 -10.49
C LEU A 405 -4.05 11.12 -11.27
N ARG A 406 -3.68 12.31 -11.75
CA ARG A 406 -4.53 13.29 -12.44
C ARG A 406 -4.03 13.47 -13.87
N TYR A 407 -4.87 14.04 -14.73
CA TYR A 407 -4.55 14.30 -16.14
C TYR A 407 -4.88 15.74 -16.50
N ASP A 408 -4.75 16.66 -15.54
CA ASP A 408 -5.01 18.08 -15.76
C ASP A 408 -4.11 18.63 -16.86
N GLY A 409 -4.71 19.43 -17.74
CA GLY A 409 -4.00 20.01 -18.87
C GLY A 409 -3.56 19.00 -19.94
N ARG A 410 -3.86 17.70 -19.77
CA ARG A 410 -3.59 16.66 -20.77
C ARG A 410 -4.78 16.48 -21.71
N VAL A 411 -4.48 16.32 -22.99
CA VAL A 411 -5.47 15.98 -24.02
C VAL A 411 -5.35 14.50 -24.38
N VAL A 412 -6.45 13.77 -24.18
CA VAL A 412 -6.52 12.32 -24.38
C VAL A 412 -7.44 12.03 -25.56
N VAL A 413 -6.91 11.34 -26.56
CA VAL A 413 -7.70 10.79 -27.67
C VAL A 413 -7.93 9.31 -27.44
N VAL A 414 -9.19 8.88 -27.42
CA VAL A 414 -9.57 7.46 -27.35
C VAL A 414 -10.34 7.08 -28.61
N THR A 415 -9.82 6.11 -29.37
CA THR A 415 -10.47 5.60 -30.57
C THR A 415 -11.42 4.45 -30.24
N GLY A 416 -12.58 4.38 -30.90
CA GLY A 416 -13.64 3.42 -30.58
C GLY A 416 -14.20 3.61 -29.16
N ALA A 417 -14.43 4.86 -28.76
CA ALA A 417 -14.81 5.26 -27.42
C ALA A 417 -16.33 5.37 -27.19
N GLY A 418 -17.15 5.03 -28.19
CA GLY A 418 -18.62 5.10 -28.09
C GLY A 418 -19.22 3.97 -27.23
N ALA A 419 -18.46 2.91 -26.94
CA ALA A 419 -18.91 1.78 -26.12
C ALA A 419 -17.74 1.01 -25.46
N GLY A 420 -18.08 0.06 -24.59
CA GLY A 420 -17.14 -0.94 -24.07
C GLY A 420 -15.91 -0.35 -23.37
N LEU A 421 -14.73 -0.90 -23.68
CA LEU A 421 -13.44 -0.48 -23.09
C LEU A 421 -13.14 0.99 -23.37
N GLY A 422 -13.28 1.44 -24.62
CA GLY A 422 -13.01 2.83 -25.00
C GLY A 422 -13.87 3.84 -24.25
N ARG A 423 -15.16 3.53 -24.04
CA ARG A 423 -16.06 4.37 -23.22
C ARG A 423 -15.56 4.51 -21.78
N GLU A 424 -15.20 3.40 -21.14
CA GLU A 424 -14.71 3.44 -19.75
C GLU A 424 -13.35 4.16 -19.63
N TYR A 425 -12.49 4.05 -20.64
CA TYR A 425 -11.25 4.85 -20.69
C TYR A 425 -11.56 6.34 -20.76
N ALA A 426 -12.43 6.75 -21.68
CA ALA A 426 -12.82 8.15 -21.87
C ALA A 426 -13.44 8.75 -20.60
N LEU A 427 -14.38 8.03 -19.97
CA LEU A 427 -15.01 8.45 -18.72
C LEU A 427 -13.99 8.61 -17.58
N LEU A 428 -13.09 7.63 -17.41
CA LEU A 428 -12.08 7.67 -16.35
C LEU A 428 -11.07 8.81 -16.56
N PHE A 429 -10.57 9.02 -17.78
CA PHE A 429 -9.67 10.13 -18.05
C PHE A 429 -10.34 11.49 -17.79
N ALA A 430 -11.59 11.66 -18.27
CA ALA A 430 -12.34 12.89 -18.06
C ALA A 430 -12.62 13.15 -16.57
N SER A 431 -13.02 12.13 -15.81
CA SER A 431 -13.27 12.24 -14.36
C SER A 431 -11.99 12.57 -13.56
N ARG A 432 -10.81 12.49 -14.20
CA ARG A 432 -9.49 12.77 -13.61
C ARG A 432 -8.84 14.03 -14.19
N GLY A 433 -9.61 14.87 -14.89
CA GLY A 433 -9.18 16.21 -15.34
C GLY A 433 -8.68 16.31 -16.78
N ALA A 434 -8.67 15.20 -17.54
CA ALA A 434 -8.29 15.24 -18.95
C ALA A 434 -9.35 15.94 -19.81
N LYS A 435 -8.91 16.59 -20.88
CA LYS A 435 -9.76 16.98 -22.01
C LYS A 435 -9.79 15.83 -23.00
N VAL A 436 -10.96 15.26 -23.28
CA VAL A 436 -11.07 13.99 -24.00
C VAL A 436 -11.65 14.19 -25.41
N VAL A 437 -10.99 13.63 -26.43
CA VAL A 437 -11.59 13.42 -27.76
C VAL A 437 -12.13 11.99 -27.79
N VAL A 438 -13.46 11.90 -27.89
CA VAL A 438 -14.19 10.63 -27.98
C VAL A 438 -14.39 10.32 -29.45
N ASN A 439 -13.49 9.53 -30.04
CA ASN A 439 -13.62 9.08 -31.43
C ASN A 439 -14.44 7.80 -31.49
N ASP A 440 -15.50 7.78 -32.30
CA ASP A 440 -16.22 6.57 -32.66
C ASP A 440 -16.91 6.70 -34.03
N LEU A 441 -16.72 5.72 -34.91
CA LEU A 441 -17.39 5.69 -36.21
C LEU A 441 -18.91 5.40 -36.05
N GLY A 442 -19.31 4.75 -34.96
CA GLY A 442 -20.70 4.40 -34.67
C GLY A 442 -21.24 3.23 -35.49
N GLY A 443 -20.36 2.41 -36.07
CA GLY A 443 -20.73 1.15 -36.74
C GLY A 443 -20.95 0.00 -35.76
N ASN A 444 -21.46 -1.13 -36.25
CA ASN A 444 -21.56 -2.37 -35.47
C ASN A 444 -20.20 -3.08 -35.35
N PHE A 445 -20.14 -4.12 -34.52
CA PHE A 445 -18.90 -4.88 -34.26
C PHE A 445 -18.39 -5.69 -35.47
N HIS A 446 -19.13 -5.75 -36.58
CA HIS A 446 -18.71 -6.34 -37.85
C HIS A 446 -18.18 -5.31 -38.86
N GLY A 447 -18.10 -4.03 -38.47
CA GLY A 447 -17.58 -2.95 -39.31
C GLY A 447 -18.61 -2.38 -40.30
N GLN A 448 -19.91 -2.46 -39.99
CA GLN A 448 -20.99 -1.94 -40.85
C GLN A 448 -21.75 -0.79 -40.17
N GLY A 449 -22.15 0.21 -40.94
CA GLY A 449 -22.97 1.34 -40.48
C GLY A 449 -22.16 2.51 -39.89
N LYS A 450 -22.88 3.61 -39.59
CA LYS A 450 -22.37 4.83 -38.95
C LYS A 450 -23.44 5.38 -38.01
N SER A 451 -23.07 5.90 -36.84
CA SER A 451 -24.02 6.50 -35.89
C SER A 451 -23.33 7.53 -34.98
N ASN A 452 -24.13 8.19 -34.14
CA ASN A 452 -23.70 9.20 -33.19
C ASN A 452 -23.31 8.60 -31.81
N ALA A 453 -22.63 7.45 -31.81
CA ALA A 453 -22.26 6.76 -30.57
C ALA A 453 -21.34 7.61 -29.68
N ALA A 454 -20.43 8.38 -30.28
CA ALA A 454 -19.53 9.29 -29.57
C ALA A 454 -20.28 10.40 -28.79
N ASP A 455 -21.38 10.92 -29.33
CA ASP A 455 -22.14 12.03 -28.72
C ASP A 455 -22.66 11.66 -27.33
N LYS A 456 -23.19 10.45 -27.19
CA LYS A 456 -23.72 9.97 -25.90
C LYS A 456 -22.65 9.95 -24.81
N VAL A 457 -21.44 9.52 -25.13
CA VAL A 457 -20.33 9.46 -24.17
C VAL A 457 -19.82 10.87 -23.86
N VAL A 458 -19.80 11.78 -24.84
CA VAL A 458 -19.49 13.19 -24.60
C VAL A 458 -20.51 13.86 -23.68
N GLU A 459 -21.81 13.58 -23.88
CA GLU A 459 -22.89 14.06 -23.02
C GLU A 459 -22.74 13.52 -21.59
N GLU A 460 -22.46 12.22 -21.43
CA GLU A 460 -22.17 11.61 -20.13
C GLU A 460 -20.97 12.27 -19.42
N ILE A 461 -19.88 12.50 -20.15
CA ILE A 461 -18.69 13.18 -19.62
C ILE A 461 -19.04 14.60 -19.16
N ARG A 462 -19.76 15.37 -19.99
CA ARG A 462 -20.16 16.75 -19.67
C ARG A 462 -21.12 16.80 -18.49
N ALA A 463 -22.08 15.87 -18.42
CA ALA A 463 -23.00 15.74 -17.30
C ALA A 463 -22.27 15.41 -15.98
N ALA A 464 -21.16 14.68 -16.05
CA ALA A 464 -20.27 14.40 -14.92
C ALA A 464 -19.25 15.53 -14.63
N GLY A 465 -19.35 16.69 -15.30
CA GLY A 465 -18.48 17.85 -15.08
C GLY A 465 -17.13 17.81 -15.82
N GLY A 466 -16.92 16.86 -16.72
CA GLY A 466 -15.71 16.74 -17.53
C GLY A 466 -15.77 17.51 -18.86
N VAL A 467 -14.62 17.57 -19.56
CA VAL A 467 -14.49 18.25 -20.86
C VAL A 467 -14.24 17.22 -21.95
N ALA A 468 -15.15 17.14 -22.92
CA ALA A 468 -14.98 16.28 -24.08
C ALA A 468 -15.59 16.84 -25.37
N VAL A 469 -15.06 16.37 -26.51
CA VAL A 469 -15.59 16.60 -27.86
C VAL A 469 -15.66 15.27 -28.62
N ALA A 470 -16.65 15.15 -29.50
CA ALA A 470 -16.85 13.95 -30.31
C ALA A 470 -16.02 14.03 -31.60
N ASP A 471 -15.59 12.87 -32.09
CA ASP A 471 -15.03 12.71 -33.43
C ASP A 471 -15.66 11.49 -34.12
N TYR A 472 -16.02 11.63 -35.40
CA TYR A 472 -16.77 10.61 -36.16
C TYR A 472 -15.99 10.05 -37.37
N ASN A 473 -14.67 10.28 -37.40
CA ASN A 473 -13.80 9.84 -38.47
C ASN A 473 -13.42 8.37 -38.27
N SER A 474 -13.18 7.66 -39.38
CA SER A 474 -12.63 6.31 -39.30
C SER A 474 -11.16 6.38 -38.88
N VAL A 475 -10.68 5.37 -38.14
CA VAL A 475 -9.28 5.31 -37.71
C VAL A 475 -8.28 5.23 -38.87
N VAL A 476 -8.72 4.85 -40.08
CA VAL A 476 -7.87 4.93 -41.28
C VAL A 476 -7.63 6.36 -41.76
N GLU A 477 -8.41 7.33 -41.26
CA GLU A 477 -8.28 8.78 -41.46
C GLU A 477 -7.71 9.43 -40.18
N GLY A 478 -6.67 8.80 -39.60
CA GLY A 478 -6.15 9.17 -38.29
C GLY A 478 -5.62 10.61 -38.17
N ASP A 479 -5.27 11.25 -39.28
CA ASP A 479 -4.93 12.67 -39.36
C ASP A 479 -6.10 13.57 -38.95
N LYS A 480 -7.33 13.25 -39.39
CA LYS A 480 -8.53 14.00 -39.02
C LYS A 480 -8.87 13.86 -37.54
N ILE A 481 -8.67 12.67 -36.96
CA ILE A 481 -8.88 12.43 -35.54
C ILE A 481 -7.93 13.29 -34.69
N VAL A 482 -6.66 13.34 -35.08
CA VAL A 482 -5.66 14.18 -34.40
C VAL A 482 -5.98 15.67 -34.62
N GLN A 483 -6.42 16.06 -35.82
CA GLN A 483 -6.86 17.42 -36.10
C GLN A 483 -7.99 17.87 -35.17
N THR A 484 -8.99 17.02 -34.89
CA THR A 484 -10.04 17.33 -33.91
C THR A 484 -9.48 17.68 -32.53
N ALA A 485 -8.44 16.97 -32.06
CA ALA A 485 -7.77 17.29 -30.80
C ALA A 485 -7.06 18.65 -30.85
N LEU A 486 -6.37 18.93 -31.95
CA LEU A 486 -5.63 20.19 -32.13
C LEU A 486 -6.54 21.40 -32.25
N GLU A 487 -7.64 21.30 -33.00
CA GLU A 487 -8.59 22.41 -33.20
C GLU A 487 -9.33 22.76 -31.91
N ASN A 488 -9.69 21.76 -31.10
CA ASN A 488 -10.47 22.00 -29.89
C ASN A 488 -9.60 22.30 -28.66
N PHE A 489 -8.42 21.69 -28.57
CA PHE A 489 -7.60 21.73 -27.35
C PHE A 489 -6.14 22.13 -27.57
N GLY A 490 -5.71 22.33 -28.81
CA GLY A 490 -4.37 22.86 -29.17
C GLY A 490 -3.22 21.87 -29.04
N ARG A 491 -3.46 20.64 -28.56
CA ARG A 491 -2.43 19.62 -28.29
C ARG A 491 -3.01 18.21 -28.28
N ILE A 492 -2.11 17.22 -28.22
CA ILE A 492 -2.41 15.82 -27.91
C ILE A 492 -1.29 15.27 -27.03
N ASP A 493 -1.65 14.61 -25.93
CA ASP A 493 -0.74 14.07 -24.92
C ASP A 493 -0.83 12.56 -24.82
N VAL A 494 -2.04 12.01 -24.93
CA VAL A 494 -2.32 10.59 -24.82
C VAL A 494 -3.13 10.12 -26.03
N LEU A 495 -2.73 9.00 -26.63
CA LEU A 495 -3.45 8.32 -27.70
C LEU A 495 -3.72 6.86 -27.32
N VAL A 496 -4.99 6.50 -27.17
CA VAL A 496 -5.43 5.12 -26.91
C VAL A 496 -6.02 4.53 -28.20
N ASN A 497 -5.24 3.68 -28.86
CA ASN A 497 -5.66 2.94 -30.06
C ASN A 497 -6.46 1.69 -29.65
N ASN A 498 -7.77 1.87 -29.47
CA ASN A 498 -8.70 0.85 -28.98
C ASN A 498 -9.73 0.40 -30.04
N ALA A 499 -9.99 1.19 -31.09
CA ALA A 499 -10.98 0.85 -32.11
C ALA A 499 -10.77 -0.56 -32.70
N GLY A 500 -11.88 -1.27 -32.95
CA GLY A 500 -11.80 -2.65 -33.39
C GLY A 500 -13.14 -3.26 -33.82
N ILE A 501 -13.04 -4.31 -34.64
CA ILE A 501 -14.16 -5.07 -35.20
C ILE A 501 -13.81 -6.57 -35.26
N LEU A 502 -14.76 -7.43 -35.62
CA LEU A 502 -14.54 -8.87 -35.77
C LEU A 502 -15.15 -9.43 -37.06
N ARG A 503 -14.39 -10.33 -37.69
CA ARG A 503 -14.75 -11.09 -38.91
C ARG A 503 -14.23 -12.52 -38.79
N ASP A 504 -14.76 -13.26 -37.82
CA ASP A 504 -14.29 -14.60 -37.48
C ASP A 504 -14.69 -15.63 -38.54
N ARG A 505 -13.69 -16.31 -39.11
CA ARG A 505 -13.80 -17.36 -40.13
C ARG A 505 -12.64 -18.33 -39.98
N SER A 506 -12.87 -19.62 -40.28
CA SER A 506 -11.74 -20.57 -40.42
C SER A 506 -10.82 -20.11 -41.55
N VAL A 507 -9.53 -20.48 -41.48
CA VAL A 507 -8.50 -20.00 -42.43
C VAL A 507 -8.94 -20.13 -43.89
N ALA A 508 -9.51 -21.27 -44.27
CA ALA A 508 -9.96 -21.53 -45.65
C ALA A 508 -11.21 -20.71 -46.08
N ARG A 509 -11.87 -20.01 -45.16
CA ARG A 509 -13.10 -19.23 -45.40
C ARG A 509 -12.93 -17.74 -45.12
N ILE A 510 -11.71 -17.29 -44.79
CA ILE A 510 -11.41 -15.86 -44.69
C ILE A 510 -11.38 -15.31 -46.12
N SER A 511 -12.28 -14.36 -46.42
CA SER A 511 -12.25 -13.63 -47.68
C SER A 511 -11.19 -12.51 -47.62
N ASP A 512 -10.76 -12.01 -48.79
CA ASP A 512 -9.85 -10.86 -48.86
C ASP A 512 -10.44 -9.62 -48.16
N GLU A 513 -11.76 -9.42 -48.24
CA GLU A 513 -12.44 -8.33 -47.54
C GLU A 513 -12.37 -8.50 -46.02
N ASP A 514 -12.65 -9.70 -45.50
CA ASP A 514 -12.56 -9.99 -44.07
C ASP A 514 -11.11 -9.83 -43.55
N TRP A 515 -10.11 -10.16 -44.38
CA TRP A 515 -8.70 -9.96 -44.04
C TRP A 515 -8.33 -8.48 -44.03
N ASN A 516 -8.61 -7.77 -45.13
CA ASN A 516 -8.23 -6.38 -45.34
C ASN A 516 -8.90 -5.46 -44.32
N LEU A 517 -10.21 -5.63 -44.08
CA LEU A 517 -10.94 -4.77 -43.16
C LEU A 517 -10.42 -4.89 -41.71
N ILE A 518 -10.07 -6.10 -41.28
CA ILE A 518 -9.46 -6.33 -39.96
C ILE A 518 -8.09 -5.66 -39.86
N HIS A 519 -7.23 -5.78 -40.88
CA HIS A 519 -5.92 -5.13 -40.88
C HIS A 519 -6.02 -3.61 -40.98
N ASP A 520 -6.97 -3.11 -41.79
CA ASP A 520 -7.21 -1.69 -41.98
C ASP A 520 -7.66 -1.02 -40.68
N VAL A 521 -8.65 -1.57 -39.98
CA VAL A 521 -9.17 -0.97 -38.74
C VAL A 521 -8.17 -1.12 -37.59
N HIS A 522 -7.61 -2.31 -37.38
CA HIS A 522 -6.79 -2.55 -36.20
C HIS A 522 -5.35 -2.06 -36.36
N LEU A 523 -4.63 -2.61 -37.34
CA LEU A 523 -3.18 -2.40 -37.45
C LEU A 523 -2.86 -1.08 -38.17
N LYS A 524 -3.40 -0.90 -39.38
CA LYS A 524 -3.18 0.32 -40.17
C LYS A 524 -3.81 1.53 -39.50
N GLY A 525 -5.03 1.41 -38.96
CA GLY A 525 -5.70 2.47 -38.21
C GLY A 525 -4.83 2.99 -37.06
N SER A 526 -4.35 2.09 -36.19
CA SER A 526 -3.45 2.44 -35.09
C SER A 526 -2.12 3.04 -35.55
N PHE A 527 -1.58 2.57 -36.68
CA PHE A 527 -0.38 3.16 -37.26
C PHE A 527 -0.62 4.58 -37.75
N VAL A 528 -1.69 4.84 -38.51
CA VAL A 528 -1.91 6.17 -39.11
C VAL A 528 -2.31 7.22 -38.08
N THR A 529 -3.08 6.86 -37.05
CA THR A 529 -3.40 7.75 -35.91
C THR A 529 -2.14 8.09 -35.10
N THR A 530 -1.32 7.08 -34.78
CA THR A 530 -0.05 7.28 -34.07
C THR A 530 0.92 8.14 -34.88
N ARG A 531 1.04 7.88 -36.18
CA ARG A 531 1.85 8.66 -37.10
C ARG A 531 1.40 10.13 -37.15
N ALA A 532 0.10 10.39 -37.14
CA ALA A 532 -0.44 11.76 -37.13
C ALA A 532 -0.15 12.49 -35.80
N ALA A 533 -0.23 11.78 -34.66
CA ALA A 533 0.06 12.36 -33.34
C ALA A 533 1.57 12.60 -33.09
N TRP A 534 2.43 11.81 -33.74
CA TRP A 534 3.87 11.77 -33.48
C TRP A 534 4.59 13.12 -33.56
N PRO A 535 4.42 13.97 -34.59
CA PRO A 535 5.13 15.24 -34.68
C PRO A 535 4.75 16.18 -33.52
N VAL A 536 3.50 16.11 -33.07
CA VAL A 536 2.98 16.95 -31.98
C VAL A 536 3.55 16.47 -30.65
N MET A 537 3.52 15.18 -30.35
CA MET A 537 4.11 14.61 -29.13
C MET A 537 5.63 14.86 -29.07
N LYS A 538 6.32 14.67 -30.19
CA LYS A 538 7.78 14.90 -30.30
C LYS A 538 8.15 16.36 -30.04
N LYS A 539 7.39 17.32 -30.59
CA LYS A 539 7.61 18.75 -30.34
C LYS A 539 7.37 19.13 -28.87
N GLN A 540 6.40 18.49 -28.21
CA GLN A 540 6.09 18.72 -26.80
C GLN A 540 7.03 18.01 -25.83
N ASN A 541 7.85 17.07 -26.32
CA ASN A 541 8.70 16.20 -25.49
C ASN A 541 7.88 15.43 -24.43
N TYR A 542 6.67 15.01 -24.83
CA TYR A 542 5.75 14.21 -24.02
C TYR A 542 4.76 13.47 -24.92
N GLY A 543 4.56 12.17 -24.66
CA GLY A 543 3.50 11.39 -25.26
C GLY A 543 3.27 10.06 -24.54
N ARG A 544 2.02 9.60 -24.51
CA ARG A 544 1.67 8.26 -24.04
C ARG A 544 0.76 7.58 -25.06
N ILE A 545 1.15 6.40 -25.51
CA ILE A 545 0.45 5.68 -26.57
C ILE A 545 0.12 4.27 -26.06
N ILE A 546 -1.13 3.86 -26.28
CA ILE A 546 -1.59 2.51 -25.99
C ILE A 546 -2.01 1.82 -27.26
N MET A 547 -1.50 0.61 -27.47
CA MET A 547 -1.97 -0.32 -28.49
C MET A 547 -2.80 -1.42 -27.84
N THR A 548 -4.01 -1.67 -28.34
CA THR A 548 -4.87 -2.75 -27.81
C THR A 548 -4.65 -4.05 -28.59
N SER A 549 -3.90 -4.99 -28.02
CA SER A 549 -3.72 -6.36 -28.53
C SER A 549 -4.80 -7.30 -27.96
N SER A 550 -4.59 -8.61 -27.95
CA SER A 550 -5.50 -9.61 -27.40
C SER A 550 -4.79 -10.94 -27.12
N ASN A 551 -5.35 -11.76 -26.22
CA ASN A 551 -4.88 -13.13 -25.99
C ASN A 551 -4.99 -13.99 -27.26
N SER A 552 -5.97 -13.74 -28.15
CA SER A 552 -6.01 -14.38 -29.46
C SER A 552 -4.80 -14.03 -30.32
N GLY A 553 -4.24 -12.83 -30.21
CA GLY A 553 -2.99 -12.45 -30.88
C GLY A 553 -1.77 -13.14 -30.27
N VAL A 554 -1.69 -13.18 -28.93
CA VAL A 554 -0.54 -13.74 -28.20
C VAL A 554 -0.46 -15.27 -28.33
N TYR A 555 -1.59 -15.97 -28.23
CA TYR A 555 -1.65 -17.44 -28.14
C TYR A 555 -2.28 -18.11 -29.37
N GLY A 556 -2.92 -17.34 -30.26
CA GLY A 556 -3.77 -17.87 -31.31
C GLY A 556 -5.17 -18.25 -30.80
N ASN A 557 -6.16 -18.18 -31.68
CA ASN A 557 -7.51 -18.68 -31.41
C ASN A 557 -8.16 -19.24 -32.68
N PHE A 558 -8.95 -20.30 -32.56
CA PHE A 558 -9.60 -20.92 -33.70
C PHE A 558 -10.55 -19.93 -34.40
N GLY A 559 -10.47 -19.86 -35.73
CA GLY A 559 -11.36 -19.00 -36.52
C GLY A 559 -11.00 -17.51 -36.53
N GLN A 560 -9.83 -17.12 -36.00
CA GLN A 560 -9.45 -15.71 -35.83
C GLN A 560 -8.09 -15.36 -36.47
N ALA A 561 -7.66 -16.05 -37.54
CA ALA A 561 -6.30 -15.84 -38.09
C ALA A 561 -6.03 -14.40 -38.55
N ASN A 562 -6.99 -13.73 -39.19
CA ASN A 562 -6.94 -12.30 -39.53
C ASN A 562 -6.80 -11.41 -38.29
N TYR A 563 -7.61 -11.64 -37.26
CA TYR A 563 -7.62 -10.86 -36.02
C TYR A 563 -6.36 -11.08 -35.19
N SER A 564 -5.93 -12.33 -35.00
CA SER A 564 -4.70 -12.69 -34.32
C SER A 564 -3.47 -12.06 -34.97
N ALA A 565 -3.38 -12.10 -36.32
CA ALA A 565 -2.30 -11.48 -37.06
C ALA A 565 -2.24 -9.96 -36.84
N ALA A 566 -3.38 -9.27 -36.96
CA ALA A 566 -3.45 -7.83 -36.72
C ALA A 566 -3.10 -7.45 -35.26
N LYS A 567 -3.60 -8.21 -34.28
CA LYS A 567 -3.39 -7.93 -32.85
C LYS A 567 -1.97 -8.19 -32.37
N LEU A 568 -1.27 -9.19 -32.92
CA LEU A 568 0.15 -9.39 -32.64
C LEU A 568 1.02 -8.41 -33.45
N GLY A 569 0.57 -8.01 -34.65
CA GLY A 569 1.20 -6.94 -35.43
C GLY A 569 1.27 -5.61 -34.66
N LEU A 570 0.26 -5.31 -33.83
CA LEU A 570 0.27 -4.15 -32.94
C LEU A 570 1.36 -4.20 -31.86
N VAL A 571 1.73 -5.40 -31.39
CA VAL A 571 2.88 -5.57 -30.48
C VAL A 571 4.18 -5.22 -31.21
N GLY A 572 4.35 -5.71 -32.45
CA GLY A 572 5.51 -5.37 -33.28
C GLY A 572 5.62 -3.87 -33.57
N LEU A 573 4.48 -3.22 -33.85
CA LEU A 573 4.42 -1.76 -34.01
C LEU A 573 4.82 -1.04 -32.71
N ALA A 574 4.22 -1.41 -31.57
CA ALA A 574 4.49 -0.79 -30.28
C ALA A 574 5.98 -0.90 -29.88
N ASN A 575 6.61 -2.04 -30.12
CA ASN A 575 8.03 -2.25 -29.83
C ASN A 575 8.92 -1.19 -30.50
N THR A 576 8.63 -0.86 -31.77
CA THR A 576 9.43 0.12 -32.52
C THR A 576 9.08 1.55 -32.10
N VAL A 577 7.79 1.86 -31.92
CA VAL A 577 7.34 3.18 -31.45
C VAL A 577 7.93 3.52 -30.08
N ALA A 578 8.03 2.54 -29.18
CA ALA A 578 8.66 2.70 -27.86
C ALA A 578 10.14 3.07 -27.97
N ILE A 579 10.90 2.41 -28.87
CA ILE A 579 12.33 2.68 -29.09
C ILE A 579 12.53 4.08 -29.68
N GLU A 580 11.77 4.44 -30.72
CA GLU A 580 11.89 5.74 -31.38
C GLU A 580 11.45 6.90 -30.46
N GLY A 581 10.52 6.64 -29.54
CA GLY A 581 9.92 7.63 -28.65
C GLY A 581 10.70 7.90 -27.37
N ALA A 582 11.56 6.97 -26.95
CA ALA A 582 12.25 7.01 -25.67
C ALA A 582 13.01 8.32 -25.42
N LYS A 583 13.71 8.84 -26.43
CA LYS A 583 14.47 10.11 -26.31
C LYS A 583 13.60 11.35 -26.14
N ASN A 584 12.31 11.25 -26.48
CA ASN A 584 11.37 12.36 -26.48
C ASN A 584 10.27 12.23 -25.42
N ASN A 585 10.47 11.35 -24.41
CA ASN A 585 9.47 11.05 -23.38
C ASN A 585 8.10 10.65 -24.01
N ILE A 586 8.17 9.90 -25.11
CA ILE A 586 7.00 9.28 -25.75
C ILE A 586 7.03 7.80 -25.42
N HIS A 587 6.11 7.35 -24.56
CA HIS A 587 6.02 5.94 -24.18
C HIS A 587 4.93 5.26 -24.99
N CYS A 588 5.20 4.03 -25.43
CA CYS A 588 4.21 3.22 -26.14
C CYS A 588 4.12 1.85 -25.47
N ASN A 589 2.95 1.52 -24.92
CA ASN A 589 2.70 0.25 -24.26
C ASN A 589 1.55 -0.50 -24.93
N VAL A 590 1.45 -1.79 -24.67
CA VAL A 590 0.40 -2.67 -25.19
C VAL A 590 -0.48 -3.12 -24.04
N ILE A 591 -1.80 -2.99 -24.20
CA ILE A 591 -2.78 -3.62 -23.33
C ILE A 591 -3.35 -4.87 -24.02
N VAL A 592 -3.44 -5.97 -23.28
CA VAL A 592 -4.04 -7.24 -23.66
C VAL A 592 -5.28 -7.45 -22.77
N PRO A 593 -6.43 -6.87 -23.12
CA PRO A 593 -7.62 -6.94 -22.29
C PRO A 593 -8.34 -8.28 -22.44
N THR A 594 -8.83 -8.82 -21.33
CA THR A 594 -9.90 -9.84 -21.35
C THR A 594 -11.14 -9.26 -20.69
N ALA A 595 -12.18 -9.01 -21.48
CA ALA A 595 -13.45 -8.46 -21.02
C ALA A 595 -14.62 -9.29 -21.57
N ALA A 596 -15.71 -9.34 -20.84
CA ALA A 596 -16.94 -9.97 -21.31
C ALA A 596 -17.46 -9.15 -22.48
N SER A 597 -17.83 -9.85 -23.54
CA SER A 597 -18.50 -9.27 -24.70
C SER A 597 -19.89 -9.90 -24.84
N ARG A 598 -20.74 -9.30 -25.68
CA ARG A 598 -22.02 -9.90 -26.09
C ARG A 598 -21.86 -11.33 -26.66
N MET A 599 -20.65 -11.73 -27.08
CA MET A 599 -20.38 -13.07 -27.62
C MET A 599 -20.03 -14.11 -26.55
N THR A 600 -19.69 -13.72 -25.33
CA THR A 600 -19.36 -14.63 -24.22
C THR A 600 -20.55 -14.91 -23.29
N GLU A 601 -21.70 -14.30 -23.59
CA GLU A 601 -22.96 -14.45 -22.86
C GLU A 601 -23.48 -15.89 -23.02
N GLY A 602 -23.62 -16.61 -21.90
CA GLY A 602 -24.07 -18.00 -21.84
C GLY A 602 -22.98 -19.09 -21.94
N ILE A 603 -21.71 -18.74 -22.19
CA ILE A 603 -20.58 -19.70 -22.21
C ILE A 603 -19.82 -19.71 -20.89
N LEU A 604 -19.64 -18.53 -20.28
CA LEU A 604 -18.88 -18.38 -19.05
C LEU A 604 -19.77 -18.57 -17.81
N PRO A 605 -19.21 -19.10 -16.70
CA PRO A 605 -19.88 -19.07 -15.40
C PRO A 605 -20.28 -17.64 -15.04
N GLU A 606 -21.46 -17.46 -14.46
CA GLU A 606 -22.06 -16.15 -14.15
C GLU A 606 -21.13 -15.23 -13.33
N ILE A 607 -20.41 -15.82 -12.36
CA ILE A 607 -19.42 -15.09 -11.55
C ILE A 607 -18.29 -14.48 -12.39
N LEU A 608 -17.80 -15.22 -13.40
CA LEU A 608 -16.72 -14.75 -14.26
C LEU A 608 -17.23 -13.69 -15.24
N PHE A 609 -18.45 -13.86 -15.77
CA PHE A 609 -19.07 -12.86 -16.65
C PHE A 609 -19.28 -11.52 -15.93
N ASN A 610 -19.75 -11.55 -14.68
CA ASN A 610 -20.01 -10.35 -13.87
C ASN A 610 -18.75 -9.58 -13.46
N GLU A 611 -17.59 -10.23 -13.42
CA GLU A 611 -16.31 -9.59 -13.06
C GLU A 611 -15.47 -9.18 -14.28
N LEU A 612 -15.79 -9.63 -15.49
CA LEU A 612 -15.09 -9.20 -16.71
C LEU A 612 -15.61 -7.85 -17.24
N LYS A 613 -15.74 -6.87 -16.34
CA LYS A 613 -16.23 -5.52 -16.63
C LYS A 613 -15.12 -4.63 -17.23
N PRO A 614 -15.39 -3.88 -18.32
CA PRO A 614 -14.42 -2.95 -18.90
C PRO A 614 -13.86 -1.91 -17.91
N LYS A 615 -14.67 -1.47 -16.94
CA LYS A 615 -14.29 -0.52 -15.88
C LYS A 615 -13.11 -1.01 -15.02
N LEU A 616 -12.88 -2.31 -14.94
CA LEU A 616 -11.78 -2.88 -14.16
C LEU A 616 -10.43 -2.90 -14.92
N ILE A 617 -10.44 -2.65 -16.23
CA ILE A 617 -9.24 -2.54 -17.07
C ILE A 617 -8.82 -1.08 -17.23
N ALA A 618 -9.78 -0.15 -17.22
CA ALA A 618 -9.53 1.29 -17.39
C ALA A 618 -8.44 1.87 -16.47
N PRO A 619 -8.34 1.50 -15.17
CA PRO A 619 -7.27 2.00 -14.31
C PRO A 619 -5.85 1.63 -14.77
N VAL A 620 -5.66 0.45 -15.38
CA VAL A 620 -4.35 0.02 -15.90
C VAL A 620 -3.95 0.87 -17.10
N VAL A 621 -4.89 1.09 -18.03
CA VAL A 621 -4.67 1.95 -19.20
C VAL A 621 -4.39 3.40 -18.76
N ALA A 622 -5.14 3.91 -17.78
CA ALA A 622 -4.89 5.22 -17.21
C ALA A 622 -3.46 5.30 -16.66
N TYR A 623 -3.05 4.38 -15.77
CA TYR A 623 -1.72 4.39 -15.18
C TYR A 623 -0.60 4.38 -16.23
N LEU A 624 -0.68 3.51 -17.24
CA LEU A 624 0.28 3.46 -18.37
C LEU A 624 0.34 4.77 -19.18
N CYS A 625 -0.68 5.62 -19.06
CA CYS A 625 -0.76 6.92 -19.70
C CYS A 625 -0.46 8.09 -18.73
N HIS A 626 -0.10 7.83 -17.48
CA HIS A 626 0.24 8.88 -16.53
C HIS A 626 1.67 9.38 -16.75
N GLU A 627 1.93 10.63 -16.39
CA GLU A 627 3.26 11.23 -16.52
C GLU A 627 4.31 10.57 -15.63
N SER A 628 3.89 10.01 -14.48
CA SER A 628 4.77 9.28 -13.55
C SER A 628 5.05 7.83 -13.95
N CYS A 629 4.46 7.32 -15.04
CA CYS A 629 4.70 5.96 -15.48
C CYS A 629 5.90 5.91 -16.43
N ASP A 630 6.93 5.18 -16.00
CA ASP A 630 8.19 5.00 -16.74
C ASP A 630 8.18 3.77 -17.67
N ASP A 631 7.12 2.96 -17.65
CA ASP A 631 7.00 1.81 -18.56
C ASP A 631 6.88 2.29 -20.01
N THR A 632 7.68 1.69 -20.88
CA THR A 632 7.58 1.79 -22.34
C THR A 632 7.94 0.44 -22.96
N GLY A 633 7.28 0.07 -24.06
CA GLY A 633 7.43 -1.24 -24.68
C GLY A 633 6.86 -2.41 -23.85
N ALA A 634 6.10 -2.12 -22.79
CA ALA A 634 5.50 -3.15 -21.95
C ALA A 634 4.26 -3.78 -22.61
N ILE A 635 4.09 -5.08 -22.45
CA ILE A 635 2.86 -5.81 -22.82
C ILE A 635 2.17 -6.21 -21.53
N ILE A 636 1.00 -5.64 -21.26
CA ILE A 636 0.27 -5.83 -20.01
C ILE A 636 -1.04 -6.56 -20.30
N GLU A 637 -1.23 -7.72 -19.70
CA GLU A 637 -2.53 -8.40 -19.68
C GLU A 637 -3.36 -7.90 -18.50
N SER A 638 -4.67 -7.67 -18.70
CA SER A 638 -5.55 -7.25 -17.61
C SER A 638 -7.00 -7.68 -17.79
N ALA A 639 -7.62 -8.11 -16.68
CA ALA A 639 -8.99 -8.59 -16.59
C ALA A 639 -9.44 -8.67 -15.12
N ALA A 640 -10.72 -8.47 -14.82
CA ALA A 640 -11.32 -8.76 -13.50
C ALA A 640 -10.57 -8.18 -12.27
N GLY A 641 -9.96 -7.00 -12.41
CA GLY A 641 -9.17 -6.38 -11.35
C GLY A 641 -7.77 -6.98 -11.13
N TRP A 642 -7.31 -7.81 -12.06
CA TRP A 642 -5.97 -8.40 -12.11
C TRP A 642 -5.21 -7.88 -13.34
N ALA A 643 -3.89 -7.81 -13.22
CA ALA A 643 -2.99 -7.52 -14.33
C ALA A 643 -1.64 -8.23 -14.18
N THR A 644 -0.98 -8.52 -15.30
CA THR A 644 0.40 -9.04 -15.33
C THR A 644 1.16 -8.50 -16.54
N LYS A 645 2.49 -8.58 -16.49
CA LYS A 645 3.37 -8.30 -17.62
C LYS A 645 3.65 -9.57 -18.41
N VAL A 646 3.56 -9.47 -19.73
CA VAL A 646 3.93 -10.51 -20.69
C VAL A 646 5.21 -10.08 -21.41
N HIS A 647 6.14 -11.01 -21.65
CA HIS A 647 7.33 -10.75 -22.44
C HIS A 647 7.84 -12.01 -23.15
N PHE A 648 8.69 -11.82 -24.17
CA PHE A 648 9.37 -12.92 -24.83
C PHE A 648 10.59 -13.38 -24.02
N VAL A 649 10.77 -14.69 -23.91
CA VAL A 649 11.99 -15.31 -23.40
C VAL A 649 12.62 -16.19 -24.47
N ARG A 650 13.95 -16.26 -24.47
CA ARG A 650 14.73 -17.10 -25.39
C ARG A 650 15.45 -18.17 -24.59
N GLY A 651 15.33 -19.43 -25.01
CA GLY A 651 16.12 -20.54 -24.47
C GLY A 651 17.61 -20.32 -24.68
N LYS A 652 18.44 -21.08 -23.95
CA LYS A 652 19.90 -21.07 -24.13
C LYS A 652 20.31 -21.50 -25.54
N GLY A 653 19.54 -22.41 -26.13
CA GLY A 653 19.81 -23.02 -27.42
C GLY A 653 21.01 -23.97 -27.39
N CYS A 654 21.40 -24.44 -28.58
CA CYS A 654 22.51 -25.36 -28.77
C CYS A 654 23.21 -25.09 -30.11
N VAL A 655 24.52 -25.30 -30.17
CA VAL A 655 25.28 -25.27 -31.43
C VAL A 655 24.95 -26.53 -32.23
N LEU A 656 24.74 -26.37 -33.53
CA LEU A 656 24.24 -27.43 -34.43
C LEU A 656 25.34 -28.09 -35.28
N ARG A 657 26.61 -27.92 -34.89
CA ARG A 657 27.79 -28.49 -35.53
C ARG A 657 28.94 -28.59 -34.53
N THR A 658 29.87 -29.50 -34.78
CA THR A 658 30.99 -29.78 -33.86
C THR A 658 32.21 -28.89 -34.10
N ALA A 659 32.47 -28.49 -35.34
CA ALA A 659 33.52 -27.53 -35.70
C ALA A 659 33.01 -26.40 -36.61
N ILE A 660 33.82 -25.33 -36.75
CA ILE A 660 33.43 -24.14 -37.52
C ILE A 660 33.47 -24.38 -39.03
N ASP A 661 34.28 -25.35 -39.47
CA ASP A 661 34.50 -25.79 -40.84
C ASP A 661 33.56 -26.92 -41.28
N GLU A 662 32.73 -27.43 -40.37
CA GLU A 662 31.72 -28.43 -40.68
C GLU A 662 30.37 -27.81 -41.05
N ASP A 663 29.65 -28.50 -41.95
CA ASP A 663 28.27 -28.20 -42.31
C ASP A 663 27.28 -28.70 -41.25
N VAL A 664 26.09 -28.10 -41.22
CA VAL A 664 24.99 -28.52 -40.35
C VAL A 664 24.13 -29.55 -41.09
N SER A 665 24.05 -30.78 -40.57
CA SER A 665 23.14 -31.81 -41.10
C SER A 665 21.81 -31.85 -40.33
N PRO A 666 20.67 -32.17 -40.99
CA PRO A 666 19.39 -32.38 -40.31
C PRO A 666 19.44 -33.47 -39.23
N GLU A 667 20.24 -34.52 -39.43
CA GLU A 667 20.42 -35.62 -38.48
C GLU A 667 21.05 -35.13 -37.17
N TYR A 668 22.07 -34.27 -37.26
CA TYR A 668 22.68 -33.68 -36.07
C TYR A 668 21.71 -32.75 -35.35
N VAL A 669 20.94 -31.94 -36.10
CA VAL A 669 19.88 -31.10 -35.54
C VAL A 669 18.85 -31.94 -34.78
N GLN A 670 18.41 -33.07 -35.35
CA GLN A 670 17.49 -34.00 -34.68
C GLN A 670 18.11 -34.57 -33.39
N GLN A 671 19.38 -34.98 -33.45
CA GLN A 671 20.10 -35.56 -32.30
C GLN A 671 20.19 -34.58 -31.11
N VAL A 672 20.38 -33.28 -31.37
CA VAL A 672 20.52 -32.25 -30.33
C VAL A 672 19.25 -31.44 -30.07
N TRP A 673 18.13 -31.77 -30.72
CA TRP A 673 16.90 -30.95 -30.70
C TRP A 673 16.37 -30.70 -29.28
N ASN A 674 16.47 -31.69 -28.40
CA ASN A 674 16.06 -31.62 -27.00
C ASN A 674 16.77 -30.47 -26.27
N ARG A 675 18.05 -30.20 -26.62
CA ARG A 675 18.84 -29.09 -26.07
C ARG A 675 18.48 -27.75 -26.73
N VAL A 676 18.11 -27.76 -28.01
CA VAL A 676 17.64 -26.56 -28.73
C VAL A 676 16.36 -26.03 -28.11
N THR A 677 15.42 -26.91 -27.78
CA THR A 677 14.11 -26.56 -27.21
C THR A 677 14.09 -26.48 -25.69
N ASP A 678 15.22 -26.65 -25.01
CA ASP A 678 15.28 -26.55 -23.56
C ASP A 678 15.13 -25.09 -23.10
N MET A 679 14.10 -24.85 -22.29
CA MET A 679 13.74 -23.55 -21.74
C MET A 679 14.11 -23.42 -20.25
N SER A 680 14.77 -24.42 -19.64
CA SER A 680 15.17 -24.42 -18.23
C SER A 680 16.07 -23.24 -17.85
N GLU A 681 16.91 -22.80 -18.79
CA GLU A 681 17.81 -21.63 -18.66
C GLU A 681 17.34 -20.42 -19.49
N ALA A 682 16.05 -20.33 -19.84
CA ALA A 682 15.54 -19.26 -20.68
C ALA A 682 15.72 -17.87 -20.04
N ARG A 683 15.99 -16.87 -20.89
CA ARG A 683 16.23 -15.48 -20.47
C ARG A 683 15.43 -14.50 -21.31
N HIS A 684 14.98 -13.42 -20.69
CA HIS A 684 14.47 -12.27 -21.40
C HIS A 684 15.63 -11.49 -22.04
N LEU A 685 15.42 -10.97 -23.26
CA LEU A 685 16.35 -10.08 -23.94
C LEU A 685 15.66 -8.74 -24.15
N ASN A 686 16.34 -7.65 -23.80
CA ASN A 686 15.73 -6.31 -23.82
C ASN A 686 15.80 -5.66 -25.20
N ALA A 687 16.77 -6.06 -26.03
CA ALA A 687 17.04 -5.42 -27.31
C ALA A 687 17.59 -6.40 -28.36
N ILE A 688 17.38 -6.06 -29.63
CA ILE A 688 17.92 -6.82 -30.78
C ILE A 688 19.46 -6.91 -30.78
N GLY A 689 20.13 -5.90 -30.21
CA GLY A 689 21.59 -5.89 -30.06
C GLY A 689 22.10 -7.02 -29.16
N GLU A 690 21.43 -7.29 -28.03
CA GLU A 690 21.76 -8.39 -27.12
C GLU A 690 21.61 -9.75 -27.83
N ALA A 691 20.51 -9.92 -28.59
CA ALA A 691 20.26 -11.13 -29.36
C ALA A 691 21.36 -11.37 -30.41
N SER A 692 21.82 -10.31 -31.07
CA SER A 692 22.86 -10.38 -32.11
C SER A 692 24.25 -10.66 -31.52
N LEU A 693 24.62 -9.99 -30.43
CA LEU A 693 25.92 -10.18 -29.75
C LEU A 693 26.07 -11.60 -29.18
N SER A 694 24.97 -12.19 -28.69
CA SER A 694 25.02 -13.55 -28.17
C SER A 694 25.45 -14.59 -29.21
N LEU A 695 25.19 -14.37 -30.51
CA LEU A 695 25.61 -15.26 -31.58
C LEU A 695 27.12 -15.20 -31.81
N VAL A 696 27.73 -14.02 -31.63
CA VAL A 696 29.18 -13.84 -31.73
C VAL A 696 29.89 -14.69 -30.67
N GLY A 697 29.42 -14.65 -29.41
CA GLY A 697 29.99 -15.47 -28.34
C GLY A 697 29.81 -16.98 -28.55
N VAL A 698 28.78 -17.40 -29.28
CA VAL A 698 28.63 -18.81 -29.69
C VAL A 698 29.67 -19.21 -30.74
N LEU A 699 29.95 -18.34 -31.71
CA LEU A 699 30.96 -18.58 -32.74
C LEU A 699 32.38 -18.60 -32.19
N GLU A 700 32.70 -17.72 -31.23
CA GLU A 700 34.01 -17.69 -30.56
C GLU A 700 34.28 -18.99 -29.79
N LYS A 701 33.29 -19.47 -29.02
CA LYS A 701 33.39 -20.74 -28.29
C LYS A 701 33.57 -21.94 -29.21
N LEU A 702 32.92 -21.92 -30.38
CA LEU A 702 33.09 -22.95 -31.40
C LEU A 702 34.48 -22.89 -32.05
N ARG A 703 35.01 -21.69 -32.29
CA ARG A 703 36.35 -21.48 -32.88
C ARG A 703 37.46 -21.89 -31.93
N ASP A 704 37.34 -21.57 -30.65
CA ASP A 704 38.39 -21.78 -29.65
C ASP A 704 38.48 -23.26 -29.18
N GLY A 705 37.75 -24.18 -29.83
CA GLY A 705 37.79 -25.61 -29.54
C GLY A 705 37.24 -25.99 -28.15
N GLN A 706 36.55 -25.07 -27.47
CA GLN A 706 35.95 -25.31 -26.15
C GLN A 706 34.66 -26.15 -26.19
N ASN A 707 34.50 -26.96 -27.23
CA ASN A 707 33.52 -28.04 -27.31
C ASN A 707 34.21 -29.40 -27.18
N ASN A 708 35.13 -29.55 -26.22
CA ASN A 708 35.47 -30.90 -25.78
C ASN A 708 34.22 -31.50 -25.15
N GLU A 709 33.81 -32.69 -25.58
CA GLU A 709 32.70 -33.45 -25.01
C GLU A 709 32.82 -33.69 -23.48
N ASN A 710 33.98 -33.34 -22.89
CA ASN A 710 34.28 -33.41 -21.46
C ASN A 710 34.30 -32.07 -20.70
N SER A 711 34.09 -30.91 -21.35
CA SER A 711 34.04 -29.62 -20.62
C SER A 711 32.63 -29.34 -20.09
N VAL A 712 32.45 -29.40 -18.77
CA VAL A 712 31.19 -29.09 -18.09
C VAL A 712 31.19 -27.64 -17.62
N THR A 713 30.20 -26.86 -18.07
CA THR A 713 29.94 -25.50 -17.59
C THR A 713 28.64 -25.50 -16.80
N GLU A 714 28.72 -25.21 -15.50
CA GLU A 714 27.56 -25.17 -14.59
C GLU A 714 27.47 -23.81 -13.90
N THR A 715 26.26 -23.44 -13.50
CA THR A 715 26.02 -22.19 -12.76
C THR A 715 25.80 -22.50 -11.28
N PHE A 716 26.77 -22.15 -10.44
CA PHE A 716 26.65 -22.24 -8.98
C PHE A 716 26.21 -20.88 -8.40
N ARG A 717 24.98 -20.82 -7.85
CA ARG A 717 24.46 -19.62 -7.20
C ARG A 717 24.54 -19.77 -5.69
N TYR A 718 24.98 -18.72 -4.99
CA TYR A 718 25.04 -18.69 -3.53
C TYR A 718 24.64 -17.30 -3.00
N GLY A 719 24.18 -17.26 -1.75
CA GLY A 719 23.94 -16.03 -1.00
C GLY A 719 24.53 -16.09 0.41
N PHE A 720 24.21 -15.10 1.24
CA PHE A 720 24.72 -15.00 2.62
C PHE A 720 24.44 -16.26 3.45
N LYS A 721 23.24 -16.84 3.27
CA LYS A 721 22.85 -18.08 3.93
C LYS A 721 23.81 -19.24 3.65
N ASP A 722 24.20 -19.43 2.39
CA ASP A 722 25.07 -20.55 1.98
C ASP A 722 26.49 -20.37 2.51
N ALA A 723 26.99 -19.12 2.47
CA ALA A 723 28.30 -18.76 3.03
C ALA A 723 28.36 -18.97 4.55
N ILE A 724 27.32 -18.54 5.28
CA ILE A 724 27.22 -18.69 6.74
C ILE A 724 27.08 -20.17 7.12
N LEU A 725 26.23 -20.92 6.41
CA LEU A 725 26.07 -22.37 6.65
C LEU A 725 27.38 -23.13 6.42
N TYR A 726 28.14 -22.77 5.39
CA TYR A 726 29.46 -23.34 5.18
C TYR A 726 30.42 -22.97 6.30
N ALA A 727 30.45 -21.70 6.72
CA ALA A 727 31.31 -21.24 7.82
C ALA A 727 31.01 -21.99 9.13
N LEU A 728 29.73 -22.14 9.50
CA LEU A 728 29.30 -22.99 10.61
C LEU A 728 29.73 -24.45 10.42
N GLY A 729 29.55 -24.98 9.21
CA GLY A 729 29.90 -26.36 8.86
C GLY A 729 31.40 -26.68 8.97
N VAL A 730 32.27 -25.69 8.77
CA VAL A 730 33.73 -25.82 8.94
C VAL A 730 34.22 -25.36 10.32
N GLY A 731 33.30 -25.07 11.24
CA GLY A 731 33.59 -24.87 12.67
C GLY A 731 33.62 -23.42 13.15
N ALA A 732 33.27 -22.44 12.32
CA ALA A 732 33.13 -21.06 12.78
C ALA A 732 32.01 -20.96 13.81
N SER A 733 32.20 -20.19 14.89
CA SER A 733 31.26 -20.12 16.00
C SER A 733 31.02 -18.70 16.50
N VAL A 734 29.78 -18.40 16.91
CA VAL A 734 29.43 -17.13 17.57
C VAL A 734 30.11 -16.96 18.94
N SER A 735 30.69 -18.03 19.48
CA SER A 735 31.52 -17.97 20.69
C SER A 735 32.89 -17.33 20.44
N ASP A 736 33.37 -17.31 19.20
CA ASP A 736 34.57 -16.58 18.79
C ASP A 736 34.15 -15.23 18.15
N PRO A 737 34.43 -14.09 18.79
CA PRO A 737 34.08 -12.78 18.25
C PRO A 737 34.72 -12.49 16.88
N THR A 738 35.80 -13.17 16.52
CA THR A 738 36.50 -12.99 15.23
C THR A 738 35.79 -13.71 14.08
N ASP A 739 34.95 -14.69 14.37
CA ASP A 739 34.15 -15.44 13.40
C ASP A 739 32.84 -14.73 13.04
N LEU A 740 32.44 -13.72 13.80
CA LEU A 740 31.19 -12.99 13.58
C LEU A 740 31.10 -12.39 12.16
N LYS A 741 32.25 -12.04 11.57
CA LYS A 741 32.36 -11.55 10.19
C LYS A 741 32.05 -12.61 9.12
N PHE A 742 32.03 -13.89 9.47
CA PHE A 742 31.64 -14.98 8.57
C PHE A 742 30.23 -15.50 8.86
N LEU A 743 29.64 -15.11 10.00
CA LEU A 743 28.41 -15.66 10.55
C LEU A 743 27.24 -14.68 10.60
N TYR A 744 27.49 -13.40 10.35
CA TYR A 744 26.47 -12.35 10.40
C TYR A 744 26.60 -11.38 9.22
N GLU A 745 25.62 -11.39 8.33
CA GLU A 745 25.62 -10.65 7.06
C GLU A 745 25.62 -9.13 7.21
N ASN A 746 25.19 -8.60 8.37
CA ASN A 746 25.25 -7.15 8.66
C ASN A 746 26.51 -6.76 9.46
N ASN A 747 27.47 -7.67 9.63
CA ASN A 747 28.78 -7.30 10.14
C ASN A 747 29.48 -6.38 9.11
N PRO A 748 30.07 -5.24 9.52
CA PRO A 748 30.73 -4.33 8.59
C PRO A 748 31.89 -4.98 7.80
N ASP A 749 32.47 -6.05 8.34
CA ASP A 749 33.56 -6.81 7.73
C ASP A 749 33.08 -8.15 7.14
N PHE A 750 31.78 -8.27 6.84
CA PHE A 750 31.22 -9.55 6.39
C PHE A 750 31.98 -10.12 5.18
N GLY A 751 32.47 -11.34 5.33
CA GLY A 751 33.27 -12.04 4.34
C GLY A 751 32.79 -13.47 4.14
N VAL A 752 33.16 -14.05 3.00
CA VAL A 752 32.97 -15.47 2.73
C VAL A 752 34.31 -16.16 2.98
N LEU A 753 34.31 -17.27 3.73
CA LEU A 753 35.53 -18.07 3.90
C LEU A 753 36.06 -18.47 2.52
N PRO A 754 37.34 -18.20 2.18
CA PRO A 754 37.86 -18.47 0.84
C PRO A 754 37.70 -19.92 0.39
N THR A 755 37.72 -20.87 1.34
CA THR A 755 37.52 -22.30 1.06
C THR A 755 36.10 -22.64 0.61
N PHE A 756 35.12 -21.77 0.81
CA PHE A 756 33.76 -21.91 0.27
C PHE A 756 33.77 -22.10 -1.26
N PHE A 757 34.70 -21.44 -1.96
CA PHE A 757 34.79 -21.49 -3.42
C PHE A 757 35.36 -22.80 -3.97
N ILE A 758 35.62 -23.80 -3.11
CA ILE A 758 35.82 -25.18 -3.56
C ILE A 758 34.51 -25.85 -3.95
N LEU A 759 33.37 -25.42 -3.39
CA LEU A 759 32.06 -26.02 -3.60
C LEU A 759 31.60 -26.00 -5.07
N PRO A 760 31.75 -24.91 -5.86
CA PRO A 760 31.42 -24.91 -7.28
C PRO A 760 32.17 -25.98 -8.08
N GLY A 761 33.48 -26.14 -7.83
CA GLY A 761 34.32 -27.15 -8.50
C GLY A 761 33.91 -28.57 -8.09
N ALA A 762 33.77 -28.81 -6.78
CA ALA A 762 33.32 -30.09 -6.26
C ALA A 762 31.90 -30.45 -6.74
N TYR A 763 31.00 -29.47 -6.87
CA TYR A 763 29.63 -29.65 -7.38
C TYR A 763 29.61 -30.14 -8.83
N VAL A 764 30.52 -29.63 -9.67
CA VAL A 764 30.72 -30.13 -11.04
C VAL A 764 31.18 -31.59 -11.02
N ASP A 765 32.16 -31.92 -10.18
CA ASP A 765 32.69 -33.28 -10.05
C ASP A 765 31.65 -34.28 -9.52
N PHE A 766 30.87 -33.90 -8.49
CA PHE A 766 29.83 -34.75 -7.91
C PHE A 766 28.66 -35.02 -8.87
N LYS A 767 28.31 -34.08 -9.74
CA LYS A 767 27.32 -34.30 -10.81
C LYS A 767 27.81 -35.26 -11.88
N GLN A 768 29.13 -35.37 -12.10
CA GLN A 768 29.70 -36.32 -13.06
C GLN A 768 29.76 -37.76 -12.55
N ILE A 769 29.61 -38.00 -11.23
CA ILE A 769 29.46 -39.34 -10.67
C ILE A 769 28.03 -39.85 -10.94
N VAL A 770 27.75 -40.19 -12.19
CA VAL A 770 26.68 -41.13 -12.50
C VAL A 770 27.14 -42.48 -11.98
N ILE A 771 26.49 -42.97 -10.92
CA ILE A 771 26.53 -44.38 -10.53
C ILE A 771 26.17 -45.18 -11.80
N LYS A 772 27.16 -45.79 -12.46
CA LYS A 772 26.90 -46.94 -13.34
C LYS A 772 26.44 -48.05 -12.39
N PRO A 773 25.16 -48.47 -12.43
CA PRO A 773 24.75 -49.59 -11.61
C PRO A 773 25.41 -50.82 -12.22
N ASN A 774 26.34 -51.41 -11.48
CA ASN A 774 26.72 -52.79 -11.73
C ASN A 774 25.45 -53.61 -11.63
N MET A 775 25.09 -54.26 -12.74
CA MET A 775 24.08 -55.30 -12.77
C MET A 775 24.46 -56.38 -11.76
N THR A 776 23.65 -56.50 -10.70
CA THR A 776 23.15 -57.77 -10.17
C THR A 776 22.08 -57.54 -9.08
N SER A 777 20.92 -58.18 -9.29
CA SER A 777 19.84 -58.54 -8.35
C SER A 777 18.88 -57.47 -7.79
N ALA A 778 17.59 -57.68 -8.12
CA ALA A 778 16.34 -57.03 -7.68
C ALA A 778 16.11 -55.56 -8.10
N VAL A 779 15.22 -55.36 -9.08
CA VAL A 779 14.78 -54.05 -9.57
C VAL A 779 13.99 -53.32 -8.47
N ALA A 780 14.62 -52.34 -7.81
CA ALA A 780 13.92 -51.40 -6.94
C ALA A 780 13.14 -50.39 -7.79
N LEU A 781 11.85 -50.21 -7.51
CA LEU A 781 10.99 -49.25 -8.20
C LEU A 781 11.11 -47.88 -7.53
N GLN A 782 11.07 -46.80 -8.30
CA GLN A 782 11.21 -45.42 -7.79
C GLN A 782 10.08 -45.06 -6.80
N SER A 783 8.89 -45.63 -7.01
CA SER A 783 7.73 -45.45 -6.14
C SER A 783 7.85 -46.15 -4.78
N ASP A 784 8.82 -47.06 -4.57
CA ASP A 784 8.99 -47.75 -3.28
C ASP A 784 9.24 -46.76 -2.12
N ALA A 785 10.01 -45.70 -2.37
CA ALA A 785 10.26 -44.64 -1.41
C ALA A 785 8.99 -43.82 -1.08
N VAL A 786 8.09 -43.66 -2.05
CA VAL A 786 6.82 -42.96 -1.86
C VAL A 786 5.92 -43.75 -0.90
N PHE A 787 5.79 -45.07 -1.09
CA PHE A 787 4.95 -45.90 -0.23
C PHE A 787 5.55 -46.12 1.17
N ALA A 788 6.88 -46.09 1.31
CA ALA A 788 7.52 -46.02 2.62
C ALA A 788 7.10 -44.75 3.38
N GLY A 789 7.16 -43.57 2.75
CA GLY A 789 6.71 -42.32 3.38
C GLY A 789 5.20 -42.29 3.69
N ILE A 790 4.37 -42.90 2.84
CA ILE A 790 2.93 -43.05 3.11
C ILE A 790 2.69 -43.95 4.33
N LYS A 791 3.45 -45.04 4.46
CA LYS A 791 3.36 -45.97 5.59
C LYS A 791 3.65 -45.27 6.92
N ASP A 792 4.72 -44.48 6.98
CA ASP A 792 5.07 -43.72 8.18
C ASP A 792 3.98 -42.70 8.55
N ARG A 793 3.47 -41.97 7.54
CA ARG A 793 2.44 -40.93 7.75
C ARG A 793 1.09 -41.51 8.21
N VAL A 794 0.72 -42.69 7.72
CA VAL A 794 -0.47 -43.43 8.16
C VAL A 794 -0.30 -43.91 9.61
N ALA A 795 0.90 -44.35 10.00
CA ALA A 795 1.20 -44.73 11.37
C ALA A 795 1.16 -43.53 12.34
N GLU A 796 1.66 -42.37 11.91
CA GLU A 796 1.63 -41.12 12.70
C GLU A 796 0.23 -40.52 12.86
N ASN A 797 -0.69 -40.78 11.91
CA ASN A 797 -2.02 -40.16 11.85
C ASN A 797 -3.15 -41.20 11.84
N GLU A 798 -3.05 -42.21 12.71
CA GLU A 798 -3.93 -43.38 12.75
C GLU A 798 -5.43 -43.03 12.78
N ALA A 799 -5.83 -42.04 13.58
CA ALA A 799 -7.22 -41.60 13.70
C ALA A 799 -7.77 -41.00 12.39
N LYS A 800 -6.96 -40.19 11.69
CA LYS A 800 -7.33 -39.59 10.40
C LYS A 800 -7.37 -40.65 9.29
N ALA A 801 -6.45 -41.61 9.32
CA ALA A 801 -6.45 -42.74 8.40
C ALA A 801 -7.73 -43.59 8.57
N LYS A 802 -8.06 -44.00 9.81
CA LYS A 802 -9.27 -44.80 10.12
C LYS A 802 -10.58 -44.10 9.76
N ALA A 803 -10.63 -42.77 9.82
CA ALA A 803 -11.81 -42.00 9.41
C ALA A 803 -12.16 -42.11 7.92
N ILE A 804 -11.19 -42.49 7.05
CA ILE A 804 -11.43 -42.68 5.62
C ILE A 804 -12.18 -44.01 5.35
N ASN A 805 -12.03 -45.00 6.25
CA ASN A 805 -12.75 -46.28 6.24
C ASN A 805 -12.78 -46.99 4.88
N ALA A 806 -11.62 -47.10 4.22
CA ALA A 806 -11.50 -47.69 2.88
C ALA A 806 -10.18 -48.44 2.69
N VAL A 807 -10.17 -49.41 1.77
CA VAL A 807 -8.97 -50.14 1.34
C VAL A 807 -8.62 -49.76 -0.10
N PHE A 808 -7.41 -49.23 -0.31
CA PHE A 808 -6.90 -48.86 -1.64
C PHE A 808 -5.83 -49.85 -2.10
N LEU A 809 -5.90 -50.25 -3.36
CA LEU A 809 -4.88 -51.07 -4.02
C LEU A 809 -4.18 -50.25 -5.11
N TYR A 810 -2.86 -50.11 -5.02
CA TYR A 810 -2.03 -49.48 -6.03
C TYR A 810 -1.31 -50.55 -6.83
N LYS A 811 -1.49 -50.53 -8.15
CA LYS A 811 -0.79 -51.38 -9.11
C LYS A 811 0.24 -50.54 -9.84
N ILE A 812 1.51 -50.69 -9.45
CA ILE A 812 2.61 -49.95 -10.06
C ILE A 812 3.07 -50.69 -11.29
N THR A 813 3.06 -50.02 -12.44
CA THR A 813 3.49 -50.60 -13.71
C THR A 813 4.88 -50.12 -14.13
N SER A 814 5.70 -51.06 -14.63
CA SER A 814 6.96 -50.76 -15.32
C SER A 814 6.95 -51.48 -16.66
N GLY A 815 7.26 -50.76 -17.75
CA GLY A 815 7.15 -51.31 -19.11
C GLY A 815 5.74 -51.79 -19.50
N GLY A 816 4.69 -51.20 -18.92
CA GLY A 816 3.28 -51.54 -19.21
C GLY A 816 2.74 -52.79 -18.51
N LYS A 817 3.55 -53.50 -17.71
CA LYS A 817 3.12 -54.62 -16.85
C LYS A 817 3.13 -54.22 -15.38
N VAL A 818 2.24 -54.79 -14.58
CA VAL A 818 2.25 -54.59 -13.11
C VAL A 818 3.53 -55.20 -12.56
N ALA A 819 4.39 -54.35 -12.00
CA ALA A 819 5.67 -54.72 -11.42
C ALA A 819 5.57 -54.91 -9.91
N LYS A 820 4.68 -54.16 -9.23
CA LYS A 820 4.47 -54.26 -7.78
C LYS A 820 3.06 -53.81 -7.38
N GLU A 821 2.55 -54.36 -6.28
CA GLU A 821 1.26 -53.98 -5.68
C GLU A 821 1.44 -53.48 -4.25
N TRP A 822 0.79 -52.37 -3.93
CA TRP A 822 0.78 -51.75 -2.61
C TRP A 822 -0.66 -51.62 -2.10
N VAL A 823 -0.89 -51.96 -0.84
CA VAL A 823 -2.20 -51.89 -0.20
C VAL A 823 -2.19 -50.87 0.92
N LEU A 824 -3.11 -49.91 0.86
CA LEU A 824 -3.40 -48.98 1.95
C LEU A 824 -4.73 -49.43 2.57
N ASP A 825 -4.65 -50.24 3.61
CA ASP A 825 -5.79 -50.62 4.44
C ASP A 825 -6.00 -49.56 5.51
N LEU A 826 -6.73 -48.51 5.16
CA LEU A 826 -6.97 -47.39 6.07
C LEU A 826 -8.01 -47.73 7.14
N LYS A 827 -8.79 -48.82 6.98
CA LYS A 827 -9.70 -49.32 8.04
C LYS A 827 -8.90 -49.78 9.26
N ASN A 828 -7.73 -50.39 9.00
CA ASN A 828 -6.81 -50.85 10.04
C ASN A 828 -5.55 -49.99 10.18
N ALA A 829 -5.46 -48.85 9.46
CA ALA A 829 -4.29 -47.98 9.38
C ALA A 829 -2.98 -48.73 9.06
N LYS A 830 -3.02 -49.61 8.06
CA LYS A 830 -1.86 -50.39 7.61
C LYS A 830 -1.54 -50.12 6.16
N VAL A 831 -0.24 -50.05 5.85
CA VAL A 831 0.28 -49.98 4.48
C VAL A 831 1.28 -51.11 4.30
N TYR A 832 1.07 -51.94 3.29
CA TYR A 832 1.92 -53.11 3.02
C TYR A 832 2.05 -53.41 1.53
N GLU A 833 3.14 -54.07 1.17
CA GLU A 833 3.39 -54.60 -0.17
C GLU A 833 2.73 -55.98 -0.31
N GLY A 834 2.12 -56.24 -1.46
CA GLY A 834 1.53 -57.53 -1.79
C GLY A 834 0.04 -57.46 -2.15
N PRO A 835 -0.60 -58.62 -2.37
CA PRO A 835 -1.98 -58.67 -2.79
C PRO A 835 -2.93 -58.18 -1.69
N VAL A 836 -4.02 -57.54 -2.09
CA VAL A 836 -5.05 -57.07 -1.15
C VAL A 836 -5.68 -58.26 -0.41
N GLN A 837 -5.66 -58.20 0.92
CA GLN A 837 -6.36 -59.17 1.77
C GLN A 837 -7.86 -58.80 1.79
N GLY A 838 -8.63 -59.36 0.87
CA GLY A 838 -10.07 -59.10 0.71
C GLY A 838 -10.39 -58.33 -0.58
N LYS A 839 -11.36 -57.40 -0.54
CA LYS A 839 -11.74 -56.58 -1.69
C LYS A 839 -11.26 -55.15 -1.52
N ALA A 840 -10.54 -54.62 -2.50
CA ALA A 840 -10.20 -53.20 -2.55
C ALA A 840 -11.46 -52.37 -2.87
N ASP A 841 -11.67 -51.29 -2.12
CA ASP A 841 -12.73 -50.31 -2.36
C ASP A 841 -12.40 -49.43 -3.57
N THR A 842 -11.10 -49.21 -3.84
CA THR A 842 -10.59 -48.48 -5.00
C THR A 842 -9.23 -49.05 -5.43
N THR A 843 -9.03 -49.22 -6.74
CA THR A 843 -7.76 -49.66 -7.32
C THR A 843 -7.21 -48.58 -8.25
N MET A 844 -5.93 -48.24 -8.08
CA MET A 844 -5.21 -47.22 -8.83
C MET A 844 -4.06 -47.88 -9.59
N THR A 845 -4.07 -47.80 -10.92
CA THR A 845 -2.98 -48.32 -11.76
C THR A 845 -2.22 -47.16 -12.37
N ILE A 846 -0.91 -47.11 -12.15
CA ILE A 846 -0.06 -45.97 -12.54
C ILE A 846 1.37 -46.45 -12.83
N ALA A 847 2.07 -45.79 -13.74
CA ALA A 847 3.47 -46.07 -14.01
C ALA A 847 4.38 -45.61 -12.87
N ASP A 848 5.48 -46.32 -12.66
CA ASP A 848 6.43 -46.06 -11.56
C ASP A 848 6.91 -44.60 -11.51
N GLY A 849 7.34 -44.05 -12.65
CA GLY A 849 7.76 -42.64 -12.75
C GLY A 849 6.62 -41.64 -12.58
N ASP A 850 5.42 -41.94 -13.11
CA ASP A 850 4.25 -41.06 -12.95
C ASP A 850 3.76 -41.01 -11.49
N MET A 851 3.93 -42.09 -10.72
CA MET A 851 3.61 -42.13 -9.29
C MET A 851 4.55 -41.23 -8.48
N LEU A 852 5.84 -41.20 -8.85
CA LEU A 852 6.81 -40.30 -8.24
C LEU A 852 6.49 -38.83 -8.57
N GLU A 853 6.18 -38.51 -9.82
CA GLU A 853 5.76 -37.15 -10.21
C GLU A 853 4.48 -36.70 -9.50
N LEU A 854 3.54 -37.62 -9.28
CA LEU A 854 2.30 -37.36 -8.55
C LEU A 854 2.60 -37.06 -7.06
N ALA A 855 3.48 -37.83 -6.43
CA ALA A 855 3.91 -37.60 -5.05
C ALA A 855 4.68 -36.28 -4.86
N LEU A 856 5.50 -35.90 -5.86
CA LEU A 856 6.26 -34.64 -5.87
C LEU A 856 5.40 -33.41 -6.23
N GLY A 857 4.11 -33.59 -6.52
CA GLY A 857 3.20 -32.51 -6.93
C GLY A 857 3.45 -31.96 -8.34
N LYS A 858 4.34 -32.59 -9.12
CA LYS A 858 4.64 -32.22 -10.51
C LYS A 858 3.56 -32.70 -11.48
N LEU A 859 2.86 -33.78 -11.13
CA LEU A 859 1.74 -34.32 -11.90
C LEU A 859 0.43 -34.22 -11.09
N GLN A 860 -0.51 -33.41 -11.59
CA GLN A 860 -1.83 -33.27 -10.97
C GLN A 860 -2.68 -34.54 -11.16
N PRO A 861 -3.30 -35.11 -10.12
CA PRO A 861 -4.06 -36.36 -10.20
C PRO A 861 -5.21 -36.34 -11.23
N GLN A 862 -5.92 -35.22 -11.35
CA GLN A 862 -7.00 -35.05 -12.33
C GLN A 862 -6.45 -35.08 -13.77
N THR A 863 -5.33 -34.42 -14.02
CA THR A 863 -4.65 -34.42 -15.32
C THR A 863 -4.09 -35.80 -15.67
N ALA A 864 -3.53 -36.53 -14.69
CA ALA A 864 -3.05 -37.89 -14.88
C ALA A 864 -4.19 -38.85 -15.27
N PHE A 865 -5.36 -38.69 -14.64
CA PHE A 865 -6.56 -39.48 -14.97
C PHE A 865 -7.10 -39.15 -16.37
N MET A 866 -7.27 -37.85 -16.69
CA MET A 866 -7.76 -37.43 -18.01
C MET A 866 -6.84 -37.84 -19.16
N LYS A 867 -5.52 -37.89 -18.94
CA LYS A 867 -4.52 -38.32 -19.93
C LYS A 867 -4.32 -39.85 -19.95
N GLY A 868 -5.07 -40.61 -19.15
CA GLY A 868 -4.99 -42.07 -19.09
C GLY A 868 -3.73 -42.65 -18.42
N LYS A 869 -2.89 -41.79 -17.82
CA LYS A 869 -1.67 -42.16 -17.06
C LYS A 869 -1.99 -42.77 -15.70
N LEU A 870 -3.10 -42.36 -15.09
CA LEU A 870 -3.66 -42.93 -13.87
C LEU A 870 -5.01 -43.56 -14.19
N LYS A 871 -5.15 -44.86 -13.99
CA LYS A 871 -6.44 -45.56 -14.14
C LYS A 871 -7.01 -45.87 -12.76
N ILE A 872 -8.27 -45.50 -12.53
CA ILE A 872 -8.97 -45.74 -11.27
C ILE A 872 -10.17 -46.64 -11.54
N THR A 873 -10.30 -47.74 -10.80
CA THR A 873 -11.44 -48.64 -10.83
C THR A 873 -11.99 -48.84 -9.42
N GLY A 874 -13.32 -48.87 -9.25
CA GLY A 874 -13.97 -48.89 -7.93
C GLY A 874 -14.58 -47.54 -7.56
N ASN A 875 -14.64 -47.21 -6.26
CA ASN A 875 -15.29 -45.99 -5.79
C ASN A 875 -14.39 -44.75 -5.91
N ILE A 876 -14.48 -44.07 -7.05
CA ILE A 876 -13.67 -42.88 -7.40
C ILE A 876 -13.79 -41.75 -6.36
N MET A 877 -14.92 -41.60 -5.68
CA MET A 877 -15.12 -40.57 -4.65
C MET A 877 -14.23 -40.79 -3.41
N LEU A 878 -13.81 -42.03 -3.13
CA LEU A 878 -12.89 -42.33 -2.04
C LEU A 878 -11.45 -41.88 -2.36
N ALA A 879 -11.04 -41.86 -3.63
CA ALA A 879 -9.71 -41.38 -4.02
C ALA A 879 -9.52 -39.87 -3.72
N GLN A 880 -10.60 -39.08 -3.76
CA GLN A 880 -10.57 -37.65 -3.40
C GLN A 880 -10.36 -37.42 -1.90
N LYS A 881 -10.72 -38.40 -1.05
CA LYS A 881 -10.56 -38.34 0.41
C LYS A 881 -9.12 -38.61 0.88
N LEU A 882 -8.22 -39.04 0.00
CA LEU A 882 -6.80 -39.24 0.32
C LEU A 882 -6.00 -37.93 0.39
N ALA A 883 -6.44 -36.88 -0.33
CA ALA A 883 -5.71 -35.62 -0.42
C ALA A 883 -5.43 -34.94 0.94
N PRO A 884 -6.38 -34.89 1.90
CA PRO A 884 -6.11 -34.33 3.24
C PRO A 884 -5.12 -35.15 4.08
N LEU A 885 -5.04 -36.47 3.88
CA LEU A 885 -4.11 -37.34 4.62
C LEU A 885 -2.67 -37.21 4.08
N LEU A 886 -2.53 -36.97 2.77
CA LEU A 886 -1.25 -36.95 2.07
C LEU A 886 -0.65 -35.54 1.86
N LYS A 887 -1.39 -34.47 2.15
CA LYS A 887 -0.86 -33.10 2.13
C LYS A 887 0.05 -32.83 3.33
N THR A 888 1.22 -32.25 3.07
CA THR A 888 2.07 -31.59 4.06
C THR A 888 1.39 -30.31 4.55
N GLU A 889 1.12 -30.21 5.85
CA GLU A 889 0.94 -28.89 6.48
C GLU A 889 2.30 -28.19 6.36
N ALA A 890 2.40 -27.24 5.44
CA ALA A 890 3.52 -26.32 5.39
C ALA A 890 3.45 -25.46 6.66
N LYS A 891 4.36 -25.73 7.60
CA LYS A 891 4.76 -24.77 8.63
C LYS A 891 6.04 -24.08 8.20
#